data_AF-A0A7X7IB99-F1
#
_entry.id   AF-A0A7X7IB99-F1
#
_cell.length_a   1.000
_cell.length_b   1.000
_cell.length_c   1.000
_cell.angle_alpha   90.00
_cell.angle_beta   90.00
_cell.angle_gamma   90.00
#
_symmetry.space_group_name_H-M   'P 1'
#
loop_
_entity.id
_entity.type
_entity.pdbx_description
1 polymer ?
#
loop_
_entity_poly.entity_id
_entity_poly.type
_entity_poly.pdbx_seq_one_letter_code
_entity_poly.pdbx_strand_id
1 'polypeptide(L)'
;PTWFAQDYPAVSLGPIAYFSMEFGLSEALPIYSGGLGILAGDFLKAASDLGVPVVGVGLLWQQGYFRQALNPAGEQIEFFPYNDPGQLPITPLRDADGEWVTVSLRFPRRDVRLRSWLVRAGRVSLYLLDSNDLLNSPADRGITSELYGGGPEIRLQQEMVLGIGGWRLLRELGISPDVCHLNEGHAALAVLERAHCYQQEHGVDFEVALTATRAGNVFTTHTPVEAGFDRFPPNLVSEYLAEYAQEVGVGLERLIALGRCPVFCGVNERTAEPFNMAYLGIRGSGAVNGVSRLHGEVSRSLFQRLYPRWPRPEVPVGHVTNGVHVPSWDSEQADELWTKACGKGRWLGDLEGLGDSIRALTDEELWEFRDSNRRRLVEAARRHLETQGPVAGSLEGLGSDPSCLCDPGILTLGFARRFATYKRANLLLHDPERLERLVCGDDHKLQLVLSGKAHPADGAGKAMIRQWTEFISRCGERPHVIFLVDYDMGVAEHLVHGVDLWLNTPRRPWEASGTSGMKILVNGGLNLSELDGWWAEAYSPDVGWALGDGLEHDSDPAWDAVEAAQLYELLEKEIIPDFYDRGECGIPRRWIARVRESMARLAPEYSTNRMMKDYLDGYYLPAAAAYHERTAPPGPGVPPRGVATDIEGWLAVLDAHWNGIRFVDYQVETARASKGDTHTFTMEVCLGEVPLSAVLVELYAEPLDHGAPERHVCLTDSGTLGRNDLPPGTYRFRTVIPATRPAADYTARVVPWHRSARVPLEANHILWHE
;
A
#
# COMPACT_ATOMS: atom_id res chain seq x y z
N PRO A 1 7.58 24.75 -16.99
CA PRO A 1 6.61 24.49 -15.91
C PRO A 1 6.34 22.98 -15.83
N THR A 2 6.17 22.42 -14.63
CA THR A 2 5.78 21.01 -14.43
C THR A 2 4.26 20.86 -14.55
N TRP A 3 3.76 19.64 -14.73
CA TRP A 3 2.32 19.34 -14.76
C TRP A 3 1.58 19.95 -13.56
N PHE A 4 2.05 19.68 -12.34
CA PHE A 4 1.44 20.20 -11.11
C PHE A 4 1.34 21.74 -11.10
N ALA A 5 2.38 22.44 -11.57
CA ALA A 5 2.39 23.90 -11.62
C ALA A 5 1.44 24.47 -12.69
N GLN A 6 1.06 23.68 -13.70
CA GLN A 6 0.13 24.08 -14.76
C GLN A 6 -1.32 23.79 -14.39
N ASP A 7 -1.58 22.62 -13.82
CA ASP A 7 -2.92 22.12 -13.51
C ASP A 7 -3.45 22.59 -12.15
N TYR A 8 -2.57 22.92 -11.21
CA TYR A 8 -2.93 23.39 -9.86
C TYR A 8 -2.36 24.79 -9.52
N PRO A 9 -2.49 25.82 -10.39
CA PRO A 9 -1.80 27.09 -10.22
C PRO A 9 -2.30 27.95 -9.05
N ALA A 10 -3.53 27.68 -8.56
CA ALA A 10 -4.19 28.43 -7.49
C ALA A 10 -4.29 27.65 -6.16
N VAL A 11 -3.70 26.46 -6.09
CA VAL A 11 -3.82 25.58 -4.93
C VAL A 11 -2.70 25.85 -3.94
N SER A 12 -3.08 26.06 -2.68
CA SER A 12 -2.14 26.19 -1.57
C SER A 12 -1.80 24.80 -1.01
N LEU A 13 -0.83 24.13 -1.62
CA LEU A 13 -0.27 22.88 -1.12
C LEU A 13 1.22 23.07 -0.81
N GLY A 14 1.56 23.04 0.47
CA GLY A 14 2.92 22.96 0.97
C GLY A 14 3.53 21.57 0.80
N PRO A 15 4.74 21.34 1.33
CA PRO A 15 5.42 20.06 1.19
C PRO A 15 4.60 18.87 1.71
N ILE A 16 4.73 17.73 1.05
CA ILE A 16 4.24 16.43 1.51
C ILE A 16 5.44 15.62 1.99
N ALA A 17 5.47 15.25 3.26
CA ALA A 17 6.50 14.37 3.80
C ALA A 17 6.06 12.90 3.71
N TYR A 18 6.74 12.13 2.87
CA TYR A 18 6.48 10.69 2.66
C TYR A 18 7.48 9.85 3.46
N PHE A 19 7.00 9.19 4.51
CA PHE A 19 7.81 8.36 5.39
C PHE A 19 7.73 6.90 4.99
N SER A 20 8.88 6.24 4.81
CA SER A 20 8.94 4.80 4.57
C SER A 20 10.23 4.17 5.10
N MET A 21 10.16 2.89 5.48
CA MET A 21 11.35 2.12 5.88
C MET A 21 12.23 1.74 4.70
N GLU A 22 11.70 1.73 3.49
CA GLU A 22 12.41 1.31 2.29
C GLU A 22 12.16 2.20 1.08
N PHE A 23 13.18 2.36 0.23
CA PHE A 23 13.10 3.11 -1.03
C PHE A 23 13.88 2.41 -2.15
N GLY A 24 13.17 1.91 -3.16
CA GLY A 24 13.71 1.25 -4.34
C GLY A 24 13.93 2.24 -5.49
N LEU A 25 14.93 3.12 -5.37
CA LEU A 25 15.23 4.12 -6.40
C LEU A 25 16.09 3.54 -7.53
N SER A 26 17.12 2.77 -7.18
CA SER A 26 18.09 2.16 -8.09
C SER A 26 18.81 1.02 -7.37
N GLU A 27 19.33 0.05 -8.11
CA GLU A 27 20.19 -1.01 -7.58
C GLU A 27 21.42 -0.46 -6.82
N ALA A 28 21.94 0.69 -7.26
CA ALA A 28 23.10 1.33 -6.63
C ALA A 28 22.83 1.87 -5.20
N LEU A 29 21.55 1.92 -4.78
CA LEU A 29 21.15 2.30 -3.44
C LEU A 29 20.25 1.20 -2.83
N PRO A 30 20.83 0.12 -2.29
CA PRO A 30 20.10 -1.08 -1.86
C PRO A 30 19.45 -0.91 -0.48
N ILE A 31 18.59 0.10 -0.33
CA ILE A 31 17.81 0.40 0.89
C ILE A 31 16.36 -0.09 0.79
N TYR A 32 16.14 -1.21 0.10
CA TYR A 32 14.84 -1.80 -0.13
C TYR A 32 14.88 -3.33 -0.06
N SER A 33 13.74 -3.96 0.25
CA SER A 33 13.57 -5.41 0.30
C SER A 33 12.51 -5.90 -0.68
N GLY A 34 11.39 -5.18 -0.82
CA GLY A 34 10.24 -5.70 -1.56
C GLY A 34 9.38 -4.66 -2.26
N GLY A 35 8.11 -5.03 -2.47
CA GLY A 35 7.16 -4.23 -3.23
C GLY A 35 6.84 -2.87 -2.61
N LEU A 36 6.91 -2.75 -1.28
CA LEU A 36 6.67 -1.50 -0.56
C LEU A 36 7.74 -0.44 -0.90
N GLY A 37 9.00 -0.83 -0.95
CA GLY A 37 10.14 0.02 -1.25
C GLY A 37 10.21 0.37 -2.72
N ILE A 38 9.94 -0.60 -3.61
CA ILE A 38 9.80 -0.32 -5.04
C ILE A 38 8.70 0.72 -5.28
N LEU A 39 7.53 0.56 -4.64
CA LEU A 39 6.44 1.53 -4.73
C LEU A 39 6.87 2.90 -4.22
N ALA A 40 7.54 2.97 -3.06
CA ALA A 40 8.05 4.22 -2.51
C ALA A 40 9.04 4.92 -3.46
N GLY A 41 9.93 4.16 -4.10
CA GLY A 41 10.84 4.70 -5.12
C GLY A 41 10.11 5.23 -6.35
N ASP A 42 9.17 4.45 -6.89
CA ASP A 42 8.34 4.84 -8.04
C ASP A 42 7.44 6.04 -7.73
N PHE A 43 6.97 6.17 -6.48
CA PHE A 43 6.22 7.32 -5.98
C PHE A 43 7.07 8.60 -6.00
N LEU A 44 8.32 8.56 -5.49
CA LEU A 44 9.21 9.73 -5.51
C LEU A 44 9.57 10.13 -6.95
N LYS A 45 9.80 9.16 -7.84
CA LYS A 45 10.09 9.44 -9.26
C LYS A 45 8.90 10.11 -9.96
N ALA A 46 7.69 9.59 -9.78
CA ALA A 46 6.48 10.21 -10.33
C ALA A 46 6.22 11.62 -9.76
N ALA A 47 6.44 11.82 -8.45
CA ALA A 47 6.34 13.14 -7.83
C ALA A 47 7.33 14.12 -8.46
N SER A 48 8.56 13.68 -8.76
CA SER A 48 9.57 14.48 -9.43
C SER A 48 9.17 14.85 -10.86
N ASP A 49 8.62 13.91 -11.61
CA ASP A 49 8.22 14.11 -13.02
C ASP A 49 7.02 15.06 -13.14
N LEU A 50 6.00 14.84 -12.31
CA LEU A 50 4.80 15.67 -12.26
C LEU A 50 5.03 17.00 -11.53
N GLY A 51 6.09 17.11 -10.72
CA GLY A 51 6.45 18.31 -9.95
C GLY A 51 5.57 18.54 -8.72
N VAL A 52 5.05 17.46 -8.12
CA VAL A 52 4.31 17.50 -6.85
C VAL A 52 5.33 17.74 -5.71
N PRO A 53 5.05 18.62 -4.72
CA PRO A 53 6.04 19.04 -3.72
C PRO A 53 6.28 17.97 -2.62
N VAL A 54 6.81 16.81 -3.00
CA VAL A 54 7.11 15.71 -2.10
C VAL A 54 8.54 15.78 -1.58
N VAL A 55 8.74 15.42 -0.32
CA VAL A 55 10.03 15.02 0.26
C VAL A 55 9.92 13.62 0.87
N GLY A 56 10.94 12.79 0.67
CA GLY A 56 11.01 11.46 1.28
C GLY A 56 11.79 11.48 2.60
N VAL A 57 11.38 10.64 3.55
CA VAL A 57 12.11 10.39 4.80
C VAL A 57 12.24 8.88 5.02
N GLY A 58 13.47 8.42 5.23
CA GLY A 58 13.79 7.00 5.42
C GLY A 58 15.04 6.77 6.25
N LEU A 59 15.54 5.53 6.23
CA LEU A 59 16.76 5.12 6.93
C LEU A 59 17.85 4.70 5.94
N LEU A 60 19.10 4.98 6.27
CA LEU A 60 20.24 4.47 5.52
C LEU A 60 20.67 3.12 6.08
N TRP A 61 20.38 2.04 5.35
CA TRP A 61 20.70 0.68 5.79
C TRP A 61 22.15 0.30 5.46
N GLN A 62 22.97 0.00 6.48
CA GLN A 62 24.37 -0.36 6.28
C GLN A 62 24.57 -1.71 5.59
N GLN A 63 23.59 -2.62 5.64
CA GLN A 63 23.67 -3.93 4.99
C GLN A 63 22.50 -4.20 4.03
N GLY A 64 21.56 -3.25 3.93
CA GLY A 64 20.34 -3.42 3.14
C GLY A 64 19.49 -4.57 3.68
N TYR A 65 18.92 -5.37 2.78
CA TYR A 65 18.22 -6.60 3.13
C TYR A 65 19.17 -7.80 3.23
N PHE A 66 19.50 -8.44 2.10
CA PHE A 66 20.61 -9.39 1.97
C PHE A 66 20.88 -9.72 0.49
N ARG A 67 22.08 -10.22 0.22
CA ARG A 67 22.48 -10.85 -1.05
C ARG A 67 22.30 -12.36 -0.95
N GLN A 68 21.74 -12.95 -1.99
CA GLN A 68 21.37 -14.38 -2.03
C GLN A 68 22.41 -15.20 -2.78
N ALA A 69 22.74 -16.38 -2.28
CA ALA A 69 23.29 -17.47 -3.10
C ALA A 69 22.54 -18.78 -2.82
N LEU A 70 22.73 -19.81 -3.63
CA LEU A 70 22.29 -21.17 -3.30
C LEU A 70 23.48 -22.11 -3.16
N ASN A 71 23.43 -22.99 -2.16
CA ASN A 71 24.43 -24.04 -1.98
C ASN A 71 24.19 -25.24 -2.93
N PRO A 72 25.10 -26.23 -3.02
CA PRO A 72 24.91 -27.44 -3.83
C PRO A 72 23.64 -28.26 -3.57
N ALA A 73 23.00 -28.11 -2.41
CA ALA A 73 21.72 -28.75 -2.10
C ALA A 73 20.50 -27.90 -2.50
N GLY A 74 20.70 -26.75 -3.15
CA GLY A 74 19.63 -25.82 -3.54
C GLY A 74 19.09 -24.99 -2.37
N GLU A 75 19.81 -24.91 -1.26
CA GLU A 75 19.40 -24.14 -0.09
C GLU A 75 19.91 -22.70 -0.19
N GLN A 76 19.05 -21.75 0.18
CA GLN A 76 19.39 -20.33 0.21
C GLN A 76 20.42 -20.02 1.30
N ILE A 77 21.48 -19.30 0.92
CA ILE A 77 22.47 -18.67 1.81
C ILE A 77 22.31 -17.15 1.71
N GLU A 78 22.31 -16.48 2.85
CA GLU A 78 22.25 -15.02 2.95
C GLU A 78 23.60 -14.40 3.27
N PHE A 79 23.95 -13.34 2.55
CA PHE A 79 25.11 -12.49 2.81
C PHE A 79 24.68 -11.06 3.09
N PHE A 80 25.32 -10.42 4.06
CA PHE A 80 25.02 -9.06 4.50
C PHE A 80 26.24 -8.15 4.23
N PRO A 81 26.53 -7.83 2.95
CA PRO A 81 27.66 -6.98 2.63
C PRO A 81 27.43 -5.57 3.20
N TYR A 82 28.52 -4.94 3.65
CA TYR A 82 28.46 -3.58 4.14
C TYR A 82 28.39 -2.59 2.96
N ASN A 83 27.35 -1.79 2.93
CA ASN A 83 27.16 -0.65 2.03
C ASN A 83 27.97 0.53 2.56
N ASP A 84 29.15 0.77 1.97
CA ASP A 84 29.96 1.94 2.30
C ASP A 84 29.27 3.23 1.82
N PRO A 85 28.85 4.14 2.74
CA PRO A 85 28.22 5.40 2.37
C PRO A 85 29.05 6.24 1.37
N GLY A 86 30.38 6.08 1.36
CA GLY A 86 31.27 6.77 0.42
C GLY A 86 31.19 6.25 -1.03
N GLN A 87 30.55 5.11 -1.26
CA GLN A 87 30.37 4.50 -2.58
C GLN A 87 28.91 4.54 -3.07
N LEU A 88 27.98 4.95 -2.20
CA LEU A 88 26.57 5.09 -2.53
C LEU A 88 26.27 6.43 -3.22
N PRO A 89 25.21 6.53 -4.04
CA PRO A 89 24.78 7.77 -4.69
C PRO A 89 24.07 8.72 -3.70
N ILE A 90 24.73 9.05 -2.59
CA ILE A 90 24.21 9.86 -1.49
C ILE A 90 25.22 10.95 -1.12
N THR A 91 24.75 12.03 -0.52
CA THR A 91 25.61 13.11 -0.04
C THR A 91 25.35 13.38 1.45
N PRO A 92 26.39 13.63 2.28
CA PRO A 92 26.19 14.11 3.65
C PRO A 92 25.32 15.36 3.66
N LEU A 93 24.30 15.40 4.50
CA LEU A 93 23.46 16.59 4.66
C LEU A 93 24.18 17.56 5.60
N ARG A 94 24.44 18.77 5.11
CA ARG A 94 25.18 19.81 5.83
C ARG A 94 24.32 21.04 6.06
N ASP A 95 24.53 21.69 7.19
CA ASP A 95 23.88 22.96 7.53
C ASP A 95 24.57 24.15 6.84
N ALA A 96 24.12 25.37 7.19
CA ALA A 96 24.66 26.60 6.63
C ALA A 96 26.14 26.85 6.99
N ASP A 97 26.61 26.31 8.12
CA ASP A 97 27.99 26.41 8.59
C ASP A 97 28.88 25.32 7.97
N GLY A 98 28.29 24.39 7.22
CA GLY A 98 28.96 23.26 6.60
C GLY A 98 29.16 22.08 7.54
N GLU A 99 28.60 22.12 8.75
CA GLU A 99 28.63 21.01 9.70
C GLU A 99 27.59 19.96 9.33
N TRP A 100 27.79 18.74 9.83
CA TRP A 100 26.85 17.65 9.54
C TRP A 100 25.54 17.86 10.32
N VAL A 101 24.41 17.92 9.61
CA VAL A 101 23.10 17.96 10.25
C VAL A 101 22.86 16.65 11.01
N THR A 102 22.62 16.76 12.31
CA THR A 102 22.40 15.61 13.18
C THR A 102 21.18 15.79 14.05
N VAL A 103 20.45 14.71 14.26
CA VAL A 103 19.30 14.65 15.18
C VAL A 103 19.64 13.74 16.35
N SER A 104 19.15 14.06 17.54
CA SER A 104 19.32 13.20 18.72
C SER A 104 17.98 12.65 19.21
N LEU A 105 17.99 11.39 19.64
CA LEU A 105 16.87 10.71 20.29
C LEU A 105 17.26 10.27 21.70
N ARG A 106 16.35 10.50 22.65
CA ARG A 106 16.49 10.02 24.02
C ARG A 106 16.01 8.57 24.08
N PHE A 107 16.93 7.66 24.35
CA PHE A 107 16.65 6.26 24.64
C PHE A 107 16.84 6.01 26.15
N PRO A 108 16.37 4.86 26.68
CA PRO A 108 16.55 4.54 28.09
C PRO A 108 18.02 4.67 28.51
N ARG A 109 18.27 5.65 29.39
CA ARG A 109 19.58 5.95 30.00
C ARG A 109 20.65 6.48 29.04
N ARG A 110 20.33 6.83 27.77
CA ARG A 110 21.33 7.29 26.79
C ARG A 110 20.72 8.12 25.67
N ASP A 111 21.55 8.92 25.01
CA ASP A 111 21.17 9.61 23.77
C ASP A 111 21.76 8.89 22.56
N VAL A 112 20.96 8.74 21.51
CA VAL A 112 21.38 8.21 20.22
C VAL A 112 21.42 9.36 19.21
N ARG A 113 22.60 9.57 18.62
CA ARG A 113 22.84 10.57 17.58
C ARG A 113 22.63 9.98 16.20
N LEU A 114 21.92 10.69 15.34
CA LEU A 114 21.61 10.27 13.99
C LEU A 114 22.26 11.23 13.01
N ARG A 115 23.12 10.72 12.15
CA ARG A 115 23.61 11.45 10.99
C ARG A 115 22.52 11.47 9.92
N SER A 116 22.54 12.51 9.10
CA SER A 116 21.58 12.65 8.00
C SER A 116 22.26 12.69 6.64
N TRP A 117 21.61 12.09 5.66
CA TRP A 117 22.09 11.98 4.29
C TRP A 117 21.00 12.45 3.33
N LEU A 118 21.42 12.97 2.18
CA LEU A 118 20.54 13.44 1.11
C LEU A 118 20.72 12.59 -0.14
N VAL A 119 19.60 12.18 -0.70
CA VAL A 119 19.48 11.55 -2.02
C VAL A 119 18.60 12.45 -2.90
N ARG A 120 18.99 12.64 -4.16
CA ARG A 120 18.20 13.39 -5.14
C ARG A 120 17.52 12.43 -6.11
N ALA A 121 16.20 12.27 -5.96
CA ALA A 121 15.36 11.56 -6.92
C ALA A 121 14.77 12.61 -7.89
N GLY A 122 15.57 13.02 -8.88
CA GLY A 122 15.22 14.14 -9.74
C GLY A 122 15.03 15.44 -8.95
N ARG A 123 13.79 15.96 -8.93
CA ARG A 123 13.43 17.18 -8.16
C ARG A 123 13.18 16.92 -6.68
N VAL A 124 12.89 15.68 -6.31
CA VAL A 124 12.51 15.29 -4.95
C VAL A 124 13.76 15.02 -4.11
N SER A 125 13.77 15.56 -2.89
CA SER A 125 14.77 15.22 -1.87
C SER A 125 14.29 14.03 -1.07
N LEU A 126 15.15 13.02 -0.90
CA LEU A 126 14.98 11.94 0.06
C LEU A 126 16.05 12.10 1.16
N TYR A 127 15.60 12.24 2.40
CA TYR A 127 16.45 12.34 3.58
C TYR A 127 16.55 10.98 4.28
N LEU A 128 17.77 10.54 4.57
CA LEU A 128 18.03 9.27 5.23
C LEU A 128 18.72 9.48 6.57
N LEU A 129 18.20 8.84 7.61
CA LEU A 129 18.80 8.82 8.95
C LEU A 129 19.71 7.61 9.14
N ASP A 130 20.80 7.83 9.86
CA ASP A 130 21.87 6.85 10.03
C ASP A 130 22.37 6.88 11.49
N SER A 131 22.22 5.77 12.21
CA SER A 131 22.68 5.67 13.59
C SER A 131 24.17 5.28 13.71
N ASN A 132 24.86 5.01 12.60
CA ASN A 132 26.26 4.61 12.56
C ASN A 132 27.24 5.79 12.83
N ASP A 133 26.99 6.56 13.88
CA ASP A 133 27.85 7.62 14.38
C ASP A 133 28.92 7.07 15.35
N LEU A 134 30.14 7.61 15.32
CA LEU A 134 31.23 7.18 16.20
C LEU A 134 31.00 7.55 17.67
N LEU A 135 30.14 8.53 17.94
CA LEU A 135 29.75 8.94 19.29
C LEU A 135 28.67 8.01 19.90
N ASN A 136 28.03 7.17 19.09
CA ASN A 136 27.08 6.18 19.56
C ASN A 136 27.80 4.91 20.05
N SER A 137 27.13 4.18 20.94
CA SER A 137 27.59 2.85 21.34
C SER A 137 27.59 1.88 20.13
N PRO A 138 28.43 0.82 20.12
CA PRO A 138 28.40 -0.17 19.05
C PRO A 138 27.03 -0.81 18.81
N ALA A 139 26.21 -0.97 19.87
CA ALA A 139 24.85 -1.49 19.75
C ALA A 139 23.92 -0.48 19.06
N ASP A 140 23.99 0.80 19.43
CA ASP A 140 23.13 1.84 18.83
C ASP A 140 23.51 2.13 17.37
N ARG A 141 24.78 1.96 17.01
CA ARG A 141 25.23 1.99 15.60
C ARG A 141 24.58 0.88 14.75
N GLY A 142 24.15 -0.20 15.38
CA GLY A 142 23.47 -1.32 14.74
C GLY A 142 21.98 -1.10 14.49
N ILE A 143 21.37 0.00 14.98
CA ILE A 143 19.93 0.25 14.76
C ILE A 143 19.61 0.31 13.26
N THR A 144 20.47 0.95 12.47
CA THR A 144 20.32 1.06 11.01
C THR A 144 21.08 -0.01 10.22
N SER A 145 21.48 -1.14 10.84
CA SER A 145 22.29 -2.14 10.13
C SER A 145 21.52 -2.86 9.03
N GLU A 146 20.47 -3.57 9.41
CA GLU A 146 19.71 -4.48 8.55
C GLU A 146 18.25 -4.03 8.44
N LEU A 147 17.74 -3.98 7.21
CA LEU A 147 16.33 -3.74 6.93
C LEU A 147 15.50 -4.97 7.35
N TYR A 148 14.57 -4.76 8.28
CA TYR A 148 13.76 -5.83 8.89
C TYR A 148 14.56 -6.91 9.64
N GLY A 149 15.80 -6.59 10.04
CA GLY A 149 16.61 -7.43 10.91
C GLY A 149 16.39 -7.16 12.40
N GLY A 150 17.05 -7.95 13.24
CA GLY A 150 17.03 -7.80 14.70
C GLY A 150 15.79 -8.37 15.39
N GLY A 151 15.68 -8.11 16.70
CA GLY A 151 14.54 -8.48 17.54
C GLY A 151 13.53 -7.35 17.72
N PRO A 152 12.42 -7.59 18.46
CA PRO A 152 11.37 -6.59 18.68
C PRO A 152 11.87 -5.25 19.25
N GLU A 153 12.91 -5.27 20.08
CA GLU A 153 13.52 -4.05 20.62
C GLU A 153 14.22 -3.21 19.55
N ILE A 154 15.10 -3.81 18.74
CA ILE A 154 15.75 -3.13 17.61
C ILE A 154 14.69 -2.59 16.64
N ARG A 155 13.64 -3.37 16.39
CA ARG A 155 12.54 -2.96 15.52
C ARG A 155 11.80 -1.73 16.05
N LEU A 156 11.50 -1.67 17.34
CA LEU A 156 10.93 -0.47 17.97
C LEU A 156 11.87 0.73 17.87
N GLN A 157 13.17 0.53 18.12
CA GLN A 157 14.18 1.59 18.00
C GLN A 157 14.25 2.14 16.57
N GLN A 158 14.23 1.27 15.56
CA GLN A 158 14.18 1.65 14.15
C GLN A 158 12.97 2.52 13.82
N GLU A 159 11.79 2.17 14.35
CA GLU A 159 10.57 2.95 14.16
C GLU A 159 10.57 4.29 14.91
N MET A 160 11.24 4.36 16.07
CA MET A 160 11.51 5.63 16.75
C MET A 160 12.46 6.51 15.93
N VAL A 161 13.51 5.93 15.35
CA VAL A 161 14.44 6.63 14.44
C VAL A 161 13.70 7.18 13.23
N LEU A 162 12.89 6.36 12.55
CA LEU A 162 12.13 6.80 11.38
C LEU A 162 11.07 7.85 11.74
N GLY A 163 10.22 7.55 12.73
CA GLY A 163 9.09 8.39 13.08
C GLY A 163 9.49 9.68 13.78
N ILE A 164 10.08 9.57 14.97
CA ILE A 164 10.46 10.73 15.81
C ILE A 164 11.69 11.41 15.21
N GLY A 165 12.74 10.63 14.91
CA GLY A 165 13.98 11.17 14.33
C GLY A 165 13.74 11.83 12.98
N GLY A 166 12.91 11.22 12.13
CA GLY A 166 12.58 11.75 10.81
C GLY A 166 11.80 13.06 10.87
N TRP A 167 10.83 13.18 11.79
CA TRP A 167 10.11 14.44 11.96
C TRP A 167 11.00 15.55 12.53
N ARG A 168 11.85 15.23 13.51
CA ARG A 168 12.86 16.17 14.03
C ARG A 168 13.83 16.65 12.96
N LEU A 169 14.23 15.78 12.03
CA LEU A 169 15.06 16.19 10.90
C LEU A 169 14.35 17.21 9.99
N LEU A 170 13.07 17.00 9.68
CA LEU A 170 12.30 17.97 8.88
C LEU A 170 12.25 19.35 9.56
N ARG A 171 12.06 19.36 10.89
CA ARG A 171 12.08 20.58 11.71
C ARG A 171 13.42 21.30 11.65
N GLU A 172 14.52 20.56 11.82
CA GLU A 172 15.88 21.10 11.74
C GLU A 172 16.15 21.74 10.37
N LEU A 173 15.59 21.17 9.30
CA LEU A 173 15.72 21.68 7.94
C LEU A 173 14.75 22.84 7.63
N GLY A 174 13.91 23.26 8.58
CA GLY A 174 12.89 24.29 8.37
C GLY A 174 11.80 23.88 7.37
N ILE A 175 11.59 22.57 7.16
CA ILE A 175 10.54 22.05 6.31
C ILE A 175 9.27 21.91 7.16
N SER A 176 8.21 22.58 6.75
CA SER A 176 6.89 22.52 7.39
C SER A 176 5.90 21.83 6.44
N PRO A 177 5.73 20.50 6.50
CA PRO A 177 4.82 19.79 5.61
C PRO A 177 3.36 20.06 5.98
N ASP A 178 2.53 20.29 4.98
CA ASP A 178 1.07 20.30 5.14
C ASP A 178 0.56 18.87 5.33
N VAL A 179 1.17 17.91 4.62
CA VAL A 179 0.80 16.50 4.65
C VAL A 179 1.95 15.64 5.17
N CYS A 180 1.63 14.72 6.08
CA CYS A 180 2.50 13.63 6.51
C CYS A 180 1.89 12.31 6.03
N HIS A 181 2.53 11.64 5.09
CA HIS A 181 2.10 10.36 4.56
C HIS A 181 2.94 9.24 5.17
N LEU A 182 2.27 8.37 5.92
CA LEU A 182 2.82 7.18 6.56
C LEU A 182 2.63 5.97 5.64
N ASN A 183 3.73 5.46 5.09
CA ASN A 183 3.73 4.24 4.28
C ASN A 183 3.89 3.01 5.18
N GLU A 184 2.77 2.37 5.55
CA GLU A 184 2.64 1.33 6.59
C GLU A 184 2.92 1.85 8.03
N GLY A 185 2.61 1.03 9.04
CA GLY A 185 2.71 1.39 10.47
C GLY A 185 4.11 1.78 10.96
N HIS A 186 5.17 1.48 10.20
CA HIS A 186 6.55 1.66 10.62
C HIS A 186 6.93 3.09 11.02
N ALA A 187 6.27 4.09 10.43
CA ALA A 187 6.53 5.51 10.70
C ALA A 187 5.50 6.12 11.67
N ALA A 188 4.61 5.33 12.26
CA ALA A 188 3.44 5.86 12.97
C ALA A 188 3.81 6.78 14.16
N LEU A 189 5.00 6.63 14.75
CA LEU A 189 5.48 7.54 15.80
C LEU A 189 5.70 8.99 15.31
N ALA A 190 5.81 9.23 13.99
CA ALA A 190 5.85 10.57 13.41
C ALA A 190 4.59 11.39 13.73
N VAL A 191 3.42 10.76 13.92
CA VAL A 191 2.19 11.48 14.29
C VAL A 191 2.30 12.10 15.67
N LEU A 192 2.98 11.41 16.60
CA LEU A 192 3.19 11.89 17.97
C LEU A 192 4.18 13.05 17.96
N GLU A 193 5.28 12.94 17.23
CA GLU A 193 6.30 14.00 17.18
C GLU A 193 5.78 15.23 16.43
N ARG A 194 4.97 15.05 15.38
CA ARG A 194 4.27 16.15 14.70
C ARG A 194 3.34 16.91 15.65
N ALA A 195 2.52 16.20 16.42
CA ALA A 195 1.66 16.79 17.42
C ALA A 195 2.48 17.49 18.53
N HIS A 196 3.56 16.87 19.01
CA HIS A 196 4.44 17.46 20.01
C HIS A 196 5.12 18.76 19.53
N CYS A 197 5.63 18.79 18.30
CA CYS A 197 6.20 20.03 17.74
C CYS A 197 5.14 21.14 17.69
N TYR A 198 3.95 20.83 17.18
CA TYR A 198 2.84 21.78 17.13
C TYR A 198 2.45 22.30 18.51
N GLN A 199 2.42 21.41 19.51
CA GLN A 199 2.17 21.70 20.91
C GLN A 199 3.15 22.75 21.45
N GLN A 200 4.45 22.56 21.21
CA GLN A 200 5.50 23.50 21.64
C GLN A 200 5.41 24.85 20.92
N GLU A 201 5.15 24.83 19.61
CA GLU A 201 5.06 26.04 18.79
C GLU A 201 3.87 26.93 19.15
N HIS A 202 2.74 26.33 19.52
CA HIS A 202 1.48 27.04 19.74
C HIS A 202 1.06 27.13 21.21
N GLY A 203 1.76 26.44 22.13
CA GLY A 203 1.46 26.45 23.56
C GLY A 203 0.08 25.87 23.91
N VAL A 204 -0.32 24.79 23.22
CA VAL A 204 -1.60 24.09 23.43
C VAL A 204 -1.38 22.74 24.13
N ASP A 205 -2.45 22.07 24.56
CA ASP A 205 -2.37 20.71 25.08
C ASP A 205 -2.14 19.69 23.96
N PHE A 206 -1.57 18.53 24.28
CA PHE A 206 -1.26 17.49 23.30
C PHE A 206 -2.50 17.00 22.52
N GLU A 207 -3.64 16.80 23.18
CA GLU A 207 -4.86 16.32 22.51
C GLU A 207 -5.34 17.34 21.46
N VAL A 208 -5.27 18.64 21.78
CA VAL A 208 -5.56 19.72 20.81
C VAL A 208 -4.54 19.71 19.66
N ALA A 209 -3.26 19.51 19.95
CA ALA A 209 -2.21 19.44 18.93
C ALA A 209 -2.34 18.21 18.02
N LEU A 210 -2.70 17.06 18.57
CA LEU A 210 -2.98 15.83 17.83
C LEU A 210 -4.21 16.03 16.95
N THR A 211 -5.28 16.62 17.47
CA THR A 211 -6.50 16.92 16.71
C THR A 211 -6.26 17.96 15.61
N ALA A 212 -5.38 18.94 15.83
CA ALA A 212 -4.97 19.87 14.78
C ALA A 212 -4.19 19.15 13.66
N THR A 213 -3.14 18.42 14.04
CA THR A 213 -2.18 17.85 13.09
C THR A 213 -2.67 16.60 12.36
N ARG A 214 -3.54 15.79 12.99
CA ARG A 214 -4.09 14.56 12.39
C ARG A 214 -4.83 14.83 11.08
N ALA A 215 -5.45 15.99 10.91
CA ALA A 215 -6.13 16.36 9.65
C ALA A 215 -5.20 16.32 8.43
N GLY A 216 -3.92 16.63 8.62
CA GLY A 216 -2.87 16.57 7.60
C GLY A 216 -2.10 15.25 7.58
N ASN A 217 -2.52 14.21 8.31
CA ASN A 217 -1.85 12.91 8.33
C ASN A 217 -2.64 11.91 7.47
N VAL A 218 -1.93 11.19 6.58
CA VAL A 218 -2.47 10.15 5.70
C VAL A 218 -1.77 8.82 6.01
N PHE A 219 -2.53 7.77 6.28
CA PHE A 219 -2.00 6.44 6.57
C PHE A 219 -2.40 5.43 5.49
N THR A 220 -1.39 4.85 4.82
CA THR A 220 -1.61 3.78 3.84
C THR A 220 -1.21 2.43 4.45
N THR A 221 -2.13 1.47 4.44
CA THR A 221 -1.84 0.07 4.82
C THR A 221 -1.55 -0.78 3.58
N HIS A 222 -0.53 -1.63 3.67
CA HIS A 222 -0.16 -2.61 2.64
C HIS A 222 -0.38 -4.06 3.10
N THR A 223 -0.90 -4.23 4.30
CA THR A 223 -0.96 -5.50 5.01
C THR A 223 -2.36 -6.12 4.91
N PRO A 224 -2.52 -7.26 4.22
CA PRO A 224 -3.82 -7.92 4.05
C PRO A 224 -4.20 -8.85 5.21
N VAL A 225 -3.30 -9.08 6.18
CA VAL A 225 -3.52 -10.02 7.30
C VAL A 225 -3.06 -9.45 8.63
N GLU A 226 -3.83 -9.68 9.69
CA GLU A 226 -3.58 -9.11 11.02
C GLU A 226 -2.17 -9.41 11.59
N ALA A 227 -1.62 -10.59 11.26
CA ALA A 227 -0.29 -11.03 11.70
C ALA A 227 0.87 -10.25 11.04
N GLY A 228 0.61 -9.47 9.99
CA GLY A 228 1.62 -8.67 9.29
C GLY A 228 1.92 -7.33 9.94
N PHE A 229 1.10 -6.87 10.90
CA PHE A 229 1.32 -5.58 11.57
C PHE A 229 2.39 -5.68 12.66
N ASP A 230 3.24 -4.64 12.75
CA ASP A 230 4.20 -4.49 13.84
C ASP A 230 3.49 -4.33 15.18
N ARG A 231 3.85 -5.20 16.13
CA ARG A 231 3.27 -5.28 17.48
C ARG A 231 4.37 -5.37 18.51
N PHE A 232 4.33 -4.47 19.48
CA PHE A 232 5.32 -4.43 20.54
C PHE A 232 4.72 -4.77 21.90
N PRO A 233 5.38 -5.60 22.72
CA PRO A 233 4.98 -5.83 24.09
C PRO A 233 4.87 -4.52 24.89
N PRO A 234 3.82 -4.32 25.73
CA PRO A 234 3.62 -3.06 26.43
C PRO A 234 4.76 -2.64 27.36
N ASN A 235 5.45 -3.61 27.97
CA ASN A 235 6.62 -3.34 28.81
C ASN A 235 7.79 -2.74 28.00
N LEU A 236 8.01 -3.22 26.79
CA LEU A 236 9.03 -2.69 25.88
C LEU A 236 8.68 -1.25 25.45
N VAL A 237 7.42 -1.01 25.10
CA VAL A 237 6.93 0.33 24.74
C VAL A 237 7.05 1.28 25.92
N SER A 238 6.69 0.83 27.12
CA SER A 238 6.83 1.61 28.35
C SER A 238 8.30 1.97 28.64
N GLU A 239 9.22 1.03 28.45
CA GLU A 239 10.64 1.29 28.66
C GLU A 239 11.16 2.42 27.76
N TYR A 240 10.81 2.38 26.47
CA TYR A 240 11.31 3.34 25.48
C TYR A 240 10.53 4.66 25.40
N LEU A 241 9.22 4.65 25.65
CA LEU A 241 8.35 5.82 25.49
C LEU A 241 7.93 6.48 26.80
N ALA A 242 8.34 5.99 27.99
CA ALA A 242 7.98 6.63 29.26
C ALA A 242 8.51 8.07 29.38
N GLU A 243 9.79 8.29 29.10
CA GLU A 243 10.39 9.63 29.13
C GLU A 243 9.77 10.52 28.04
N TYR A 244 9.59 9.99 26.83
CA TYR A 244 8.94 10.69 25.74
C TYR A 244 7.49 11.10 26.08
N ALA A 245 6.71 10.23 26.72
CA ALA A 245 5.36 10.56 27.17
C ALA A 245 5.35 11.75 28.15
N GLN A 246 6.34 11.81 29.05
CA GLN A 246 6.53 12.94 29.97
C GLN A 246 6.91 14.23 29.22
N GLU A 247 7.80 14.16 28.22
CA GLU A 247 8.18 15.30 27.36
C GLU A 247 6.95 15.87 26.62
N VAL A 248 6.09 14.99 26.12
CA VAL A 248 4.84 15.35 25.44
C VAL A 248 3.75 15.84 26.41
N GLY A 249 3.91 15.60 27.71
CA GLY A 249 2.94 16.00 28.74
C GLY A 249 1.70 15.11 28.78
N VAL A 250 1.81 13.85 28.34
CA VAL A 250 0.72 12.86 28.30
C VAL A 250 1.08 11.70 29.23
N GLY A 251 0.10 11.19 29.99
CA GLY A 251 0.32 9.98 30.77
C GLY A 251 0.67 8.79 29.87
N LEU A 252 1.66 7.97 30.26
CA LEU A 252 2.12 6.82 29.47
C LEU A 252 0.97 5.88 29.05
N GLU A 253 0.02 5.61 29.94
CA GLU A 253 -1.17 4.79 29.62
C GLU A 253 -2.03 5.41 28.51
N ARG A 254 -2.13 6.74 28.44
CA ARG A 254 -2.87 7.44 27.39
C ARG A 254 -2.14 7.34 26.05
N LEU A 255 -0.82 7.46 26.04
CA LEU A 255 -0.01 7.26 24.82
C LEU A 255 -0.12 5.81 24.34
N ILE A 256 0.06 4.83 25.23
CA ILE A 256 -0.07 3.40 24.88
C ILE A 256 -1.49 3.08 24.39
N ALA A 257 -2.52 3.73 24.94
CA ALA A 257 -3.89 3.53 24.51
C ALA A 257 -4.08 3.84 23.01
N LEU A 258 -3.32 4.76 22.41
CA LEU A 258 -3.39 5.08 20.98
C LEU A 258 -3.08 3.88 20.08
N GLY A 259 -2.24 2.94 20.53
CA GLY A 259 -1.90 1.71 19.81
C GLY A 259 -2.70 0.48 20.23
N ARG A 260 -3.75 0.60 21.05
CA ARG A 260 -4.55 -0.53 21.56
C ARG A 260 -5.98 -0.56 21.01
N CYS A 261 -6.60 -1.74 20.93
CA CYS A 261 -8.00 -1.89 20.54
C CYS A 261 -8.96 -1.35 21.63
N PRO A 262 -10.09 -0.69 21.27
CA PRO A 262 -11.10 -0.28 22.25
C PRO A 262 -11.86 -1.47 22.87
N VAL A 263 -12.06 -2.54 22.09
CA VAL A 263 -12.84 -3.73 22.46
C VAL A 263 -11.90 -4.87 22.82
N PHE A 264 -12.08 -5.40 24.02
CA PHE A 264 -11.24 -6.42 24.65
C PHE A 264 -11.10 -7.69 23.80
N CYS A 265 -9.87 -8.06 23.46
CA CYS A 265 -9.53 -9.30 22.77
C CYS A 265 -8.97 -10.33 23.78
N GLY A 266 -9.84 -11.04 24.49
CA GLY A 266 -9.59 -12.42 24.95
C GLY A 266 -8.43 -12.75 25.92
N VAL A 267 -7.73 -11.80 26.55
CA VAL A 267 -6.70 -12.11 27.57
C VAL A 267 -7.01 -11.35 28.86
N ASN A 268 -7.16 -12.07 29.97
CA ASN A 268 -7.69 -11.63 31.29
C ASN A 268 -7.10 -10.35 31.95
N GLU A 269 -6.23 -9.57 31.29
CA GLU A 269 -5.67 -8.32 31.82
C GLU A 269 -5.59 -7.24 30.73
N ARG A 270 -6.28 -6.10 30.94
CA ARG A 270 -6.31 -4.91 30.06
C ARG A 270 -4.90 -4.36 29.72
N THR A 271 -3.90 -4.71 30.52
CA THR A 271 -2.51 -4.26 30.41
C THR A 271 -1.65 -5.12 29.48
N ALA A 272 -2.14 -6.28 29.02
CA ALA A 272 -1.36 -7.26 28.25
C ALA A 272 -1.46 -7.11 26.72
N GLU A 273 -2.40 -6.32 26.19
CA GLU A 273 -2.56 -6.14 24.74
C GLU A 273 -1.32 -5.43 24.15
N PRO A 274 -0.66 -6.02 23.12
CA PRO A 274 0.47 -5.41 22.43
C PRO A 274 0.12 -4.05 21.81
N PHE A 275 1.08 -3.14 21.79
CA PHE A 275 0.98 -1.88 21.08
C PHE A 275 1.07 -2.13 19.57
N ASN A 276 0.00 -1.85 18.83
CA ASN A 276 -0.09 -2.03 17.40
C ASN A 276 0.15 -0.70 16.66
N MET A 277 1.17 -0.69 15.82
CA MET A 277 1.58 0.51 15.07
C MET A 277 0.55 0.97 14.04
N ALA A 278 -0.19 0.04 13.43
CA ALA A 278 -1.26 0.40 12.50
C ALA A 278 -2.41 1.11 13.23
N TYR A 279 -2.69 0.76 14.49
CA TYR A 279 -3.72 1.44 15.28
C TYR A 279 -3.30 2.87 15.63
N LEU A 280 -2.03 3.08 15.98
CA LEU A 280 -1.47 4.42 16.15
C LEU A 280 -1.56 5.21 14.82
N GLY A 281 -1.17 4.60 13.70
CA GLY A 281 -1.23 5.22 12.37
C GLY A 281 -2.64 5.68 12.00
N ILE A 282 -3.65 4.82 12.21
CA ILE A 282 -5.05 5.14 11.95
C ILE A 282 -5.55 6.28 12.85
N ARG A 283 -5.34 6.19 14.17
CA ARG A 283 -5.84 7.20 15.11
C ARG A 283 -5.12 8.54 15.00
N GLY A 284 -3.85 8.52 14.62
CA GLY A 284 -3.07 9.72 14.33
C GLY A 284 -3.38 10.34 12.98
N SER A 285 -4.24 9.74 12.15
CA SER A 285 -4.51 10.18 10.78
C SER A 285 -5.92 10.73 10.58
N GLY A 286 -6.06 11.57 9.55
CA GLY A 286 -7.31 12.17 9.08
C GLY A 286 -7.87 11.47 7.84
N ALA A 287 -7.05 10.63 7.20
CA ALA A 287 -7.44 9.75 6.11
C ALA A 287 -6.64 8.44 6.13
N VAL A 288 -7.29 7.35 5.73
CA VAL A 288 -6.72 6.00 5.68
C VAL A 288 -7.08 5.31 4.37
N ASN A 289 -6.14 4.59 3.75
CA ASN A 289 -6.40 3.84 2.53
C ASN A 289 -5.67 2.50 2.44
N GLY A 290 -6.29 1.57 1.71
CA GLY A 290 -5.64 0.40 1.14
C GLY A 290 -5.05 0.69 -0.25
N VAL A 291 -4.53 -0.36 -0.90
CA VAL A 291 -3.65 -0.24 -2.09
C VAL A 291 -4.21 -0.92 -3.36
N SER A 292 -5.45 -1.38 -3.27
CA SER A 292 -6.34 -1.85 -4.34
C SER A 292 -7.77 -1.80 -3.81
N ARG A 293 -8.77 -1.91 -4.68
CA ARG A 293 -10.19 -1.92 -4.28
C ARG A 293 -10.51 -3.06 -3.32
N LEU A 294 -10.12 -4.28 -3.68
CA LEU A 294 -10.31 -5.47 -2.85
C LEU A 294 -9.59 -5.32 -1.50
N HIS A 295 -8.36 -4.80 -1.49
CA HIS A 295 -7.63 -4.57 -0.25
C HIS A 295 -8.29 -3.49 0.63
N GLY A 296 -8.96 -2.50 0.05
CA GLY A 296 -9.78 -1.57 0.80
C GLY A 296 -10.89 -2.28 1.59
N GLU A 297 -11.56 -3.25 0.97
CA GLU A 297 -12.59 -4.07 1.63
C GLU A 297 -12.02 -4.99 2.72
N VAL A 298 -10.90 -5.67 2.42
CA VAL A 298 -10.16 -6.48 3.40
C VAL A 298 -9.74 -5.62 4.60
N SER A 299 -9.20 -4.42 4.35
CA SER A 299 -8.76 -3.50 5.40
C SER A 299 -9.92 -3.02 6.27
N ARG A 300 -11.11 -2.76 5.70
CA ARG A 300 -12.31 -2.45 6.51
C ARG A 300 -12.68 -3.59 7.45
N SER A 301 -12.54 -4.84 6.99
CA SER A 301 -12.74 -6.03 7.84
C SER A 301 -11.70 -6.11 8.95
N LEU A 302 -10.41 -5.94 8.63
CA LEU A 302 -9.30 -5.98 9.59
C LEU A 302 -9.45 -4.92 10.70
N PHE A 303 -9.83 -3.69 10.32
CA PHE A 303 -9.93 -2.58 11.25
C PHE A 303 -11.32 -2.39 11.86
N GLN A 304 -12.31 -3.23 11.53
CA GLN A 304 -13.66 -3.18 12.10
C GLN A 304 -13.67 -3.10 13.62
N ARG A 305 -12.71 -3.75 14.30
CA ARG A 305 -12.59 -3.76 15.76
C ARG A 305 -12.32 -2.37 16.37
N LEU A 306 -11.77 -1.43 15.60
CA LEU A 306 -11.59 -0.05 16.02
C LEU A 306 -12.90 0.77 15.97
N TYR A 307 -13.90 0.28 15.23
CA TYR A 307 -15.18 0.95 14.96
C TYR A 307 -16.35 0.06 15.40
N PRO A 308 -16.50 -0.22 16.72
CA PRO A 308 -17.56 -1.09 17.20
C PRO A 308 -18.94 -0.52 16.86
N ARG A 309 -19.88 -1.40 16.47
CA ARG A 309 -21.25 -1.07 16.06
C ARG A 309 -21.39 -0.23 14.78
N TRP A 310 -20.30 0.22 14.16
CA TRP A 310 -20.35 0.84 12.84
C TRP A 310 -20.47 -0.22 11.75
N PRO A 311 -21.28 0.00 10.69
CA PRO A 311 -21.37 -0.92 9.57
C PRO A 311 -20.02 -1.04 8.86
N ARG A 312 -19.66 -2.24 8.40
CA ARG A 312 -18.38 -2.50 7.71
C ARG A 312 -18.13 -1.57 6.52
N PRO A 313 -19.12 -1.26 5.65
CA PRO A 313 -18.92 -0.32 4.55
C PRO A 313 -18.54 1.11 4.98
N GLU A 314 -18.81 1.48 6.24
CA GLU A 314 -18.54 2.81 6.79
C GLU A 314 -17.26 2.88 7.64
N VAL A 315 -16.56 1.75 7.82
CA VAL A 315 -15.20 1.76 8.38
C VAL A 315 -14.34 2.66 7.47
N PRO A 316 -13.69 3.72 8.00
CA PRO A 316 -13.18 4.85 7.21
C PRO A 316 -11.83 4.52 6.54
N VAL A 317 -11.83 3.48 5.71
CA VAL A 317 -10.70 3.04 4.91
C VAL A 317 -11.11 3.09 3.44
N GLY A 318 -10.46 3.96 2.68
CA GLY A 318 -10.59 4.04 1.23
C GLY A 318 -9.58 3.13 0.52
N HIS A 319 -9.30 3.43 -0.75
CA HIS A 319 -8.20 2.81 -1.48
C HIS A 319 -7.59 3.79 -2.48
N VAL A 320 -6.29 3.64 -2.73
CA VAL A 320 -5.62 4.17 -3.90
C VAL A 320 -4.87 3.01 -4.54
N THR A 321 -5.27 2.62 -5.74
CA THR A 321 -4.65 1.48 -6.43
C THR A 321 -3.20 1.80 -6.77
N ASN A 322 -2.28 0.91 -6.40
CA ASN A 322 -0.87 1.08 -6.72
C ASN A 322 -0.64 1.19 -8.24
N GLY A 323 0.45 1.86 -8.59
CA GLY A 323 0.99 1.87 -9.94
C GLY A 323 2.49 1.67 -9.96
N VAL A 324 3.07 1.67 -11.16
CA VAL A 324 4.52 1.59 -11.39
C VAL A 324 5.02 2.81 -12.16
N HIS A 325 6.24 3.24 -11.87
CA HIS A 325 6.86 4.35 -12.60
C HIS A 325 7.30 3.84 -13.96
N VAL A 326 6.46 4.05 -14.97
CA VAL A 326 6.63 3.44 -16.29
C VAL A 326 8.04 3.66 -16.88
N PRO A 327 8.64 4.87 -16.83
CA PRO A 327 10.00 5.09 -17.33
C PRO A 327 11.12 4.38 -16.53
N SER A 328 10.83 3.83 -15.34
CA SER A 328 11.79 2.97 -14.62
C SER A 328 11.83 1.56 -15.19
N TRP A 329 10.76 1.13 -15.84
CA TRP A 329 10.49 -0.28 -16.14
C TRP A 329 10.28 -0.55 -17.62
N ASP A 330 10.31 0.47 -18.48
CA ASP A 330 10.25 0.28 -19.92
C ASP A 330 11.62 -0.08 -20.50
N SER A 331 11.63 -1.05 -21.41
CA SER A 331 12.85 -1.35 -22.16
C SER A 331 13.16 -0.22 -23.14
N GLU A 332 14.40 -0.17 -23.63
CA GLU A 332 14.77 0.74 -24.72
C GLU A 332 13.82 0.61 -25.93
N GLN A 333 13.43 -0.62 -26.29
CA GLN A 333 12.51 -0.86 -27.40
C GLN A 333 11.09 -0.38 -27.08
N ALA A 334 10.68 -0.48 -25.81
CA ALA A 334 9.40 0.05 -25.38
C ALA A 334 9.43 1.59 -25.43
N ASP A 335 10.47 2.23 -24.91
CA ASP A 335 10.62 3.69 -24.99
C ASP A 335 10.58 4.19 -26.44
N GLU A 336 11.25 3.52 -27.37
CA GLU A 336 11.21 3.84 -28.80
C GLU A 336 9.79 3.71 -29.38
N LEU A 337 9.12 2.58 -29.14
CA LEU A 337 7.78 2.30 -29.65
C LEU A 337 6.76 3.32 -29.11
N TRP A 338 6.75 3.55 -27.80
CA TRP A 338 5.85 4.48 -27.15
C TRP A 338 6.18 5.94 -27.49
N THR A 339 7.46 6.29 -27.69
CA THR A 339 7.85 7.63 -28.19
C THR A 339 7.35 7.85 -29.61
N LYS A 340 7.44 6.85 -30.48
CA LYS A 340 6.93 6.94 -31.85
C LYS A 340 5.40 7.12 -31.87
N ALA A 341 4.68 6.41 -31.00
CA ALA A 341 3.22 6.47 -30.92
C ALA A 341 2.70 7.74 -30.24
N CYS A 342 3.28 8.10 -29.09
CA CYS A 342 2.70 9.09 -28.16
C CYS A 342 3.59 10.32 -27.95
N GLY A 343 4.82 10.32 -28.47
CA GLY A 343 5.82 11.35 -28.23
C GLY A 343 6.63 11.15 -26.94
N LYS A 344 7.76 11.88 -26.84
CA LYS A 344 8.72 11.74 -25.73
C LYS A 344 8.18 12.20 -24.37
N GLY A 345 7.18 13.09 -24.37
CA GLY A 345 6.58 13.64 -23.14
C GLY A 345 5.40 12.84 -22.58
N ARG A 346 5.11 11.65 -23.12
CA ARG A 346 3.93 10.82 -22.83
C ARG A 346 3.66 10.53 -21.34
N TRP A 347 4.70 10.53 -20.50
CA TRP A 347 4.60 10.26 -19.07
C TRP A 347 4.78 11.52 -18.19
N LEU A 348 4.78 12.73 -18.78
CA LEU A 348 5.03 13.98 -18.04
C LEU A 348 3.75 14.80 -17.78
N GLY A 349 2.57 14.19 -17.91
CA GLY A 349 1.29 14.86 -17.71
C GLY A 349 0.12 13.89 -17.76
N ASP A 350 -0.99 14.34 -18.36
CA ASP A 350 -2.18 13.52 -18.50
C ASP A 350 -1.96 12.32 -19.41
N LEU A 351 -2.68 11.24 -19.13
CA LEU A 351 -2.53 9.94 -19.76
C LEU A 351 -3.63 9.66 -20.81
N GLU A 352 -4.53 10.62 -21.02
CA GLU A 352 -5.59 10.54 -22.03
C GLU A 352 -5.02 10.32 -23.43
N GLY A 353 -5.66 9.45 -24.22
CA GLY A 353 -5.28 9.18 -25.62
C GLY A 353 -4.04 8.30 -25.83
N LEU A 354 -3.27 7.98 -24.78
CA LEU A 354 -2.14 7.05 -24.89
C LEU A 354 -2.59 5.66 -25.38
N GLY A 355 -3.72 5.17 -24.86
CA GLY A 355 -4.26 3.87 -25.25
C GLY A 355 -4.66 3.80 -26.73
N ASP A 356 -5.29 4.85 -27.26
CA ASP A 356 -5.70 4.91 -28.67
C ASP A 356 -4.50 4.95 -29.62
N SER A 357 -3.43 5.61 -29.20
CA SER A 357 -2.15 5.64 -29.94
C SER A 357 -1.52 4.24 -30.04
N ILE A 358 -1.59 3.43 -28.99
CA ILE A 358 -1.15 2.03 -29.02
C ILE A 358 -2.05 1.15 -29.87
N ARG A 359 -3.37 1.36 -29.83
CA ARG A 359 -4.30 0.62 -30.69
C ARG A 359 -4.04 0.86 -32.17
N ALA A 360 -3.50 2.01 -32.54
CA ALA A 360 -3.18 2.37 -33.93
C ALA A 360 -1.90 1.71 -34.48
N LEU A 361 -1.05 1.09 -33.64
CA LEU A 361 0.15 0.39 -34.09
C LEU A 361 -0.20 -0.83 -34.96
N THR A 362 0.70 -1.28 -35.82
CA THR A 362 0.50 -2.51 -36.60
C THR A 362 0.80 -3.76 -35.77
N ASP A 363 0.37 -4.94 -36.22
CA ASP A 363 0.68 -6.20 -35.53
C ASP A 363 2.17 -6.55 -35.68
N GLU A 364 2.75 -6.20 -36.82
CA GLU A 364 4.17 -6.37 -37.16
C GLU A 364 5.07 -5.57 -36.20
N GLU A 365 4.74 -4.30 -35.95
CA GLU A 365 5.49 -3.44 -35.02
C GLU A 365 5.49 -4.01 -33.60
N LEU A 366 4.33 -4.47 -33.10
CA LEU A 366 4.23 -5.06 -31.76
C LEU A 366 4.98 -6.39 -31.66
N TRP A 367 4.91 -7.24 -32.69
CA TRP A 367 5.59 -8.52 -32.68
C TRP A 367 7.12 -8.37 -32.76
N GLU A 368 7.64 -7.49 -33.62
CA GLU A 368 9.07 -7.22 -33.73
C GLU A 368 9.65 -6.65 -32.42
N PHE A 369 8.92 -5.71 -31.82
CA PHE A 369 9.21 -5.16 -30.50
C PHE A 369 9.34 -6.26 -29.43
N ARG A 370 8.37 -7.17 -29.36
CA ARG A 370 8.36 -8.28 -28.40
C ARG A 370 9.47 -9.29 -28.65
N ASP A 371 9.71 -9.63 -29.90
CA ASP A 371 10.78 -10.55 -30.29
C ASP A 371 12.17 -10.00 -29.91
N SER A 372 12.39 -8.70 -30.11
CA SER A 372 13.62 -8.02 -29.66
C SER A 372 13.80 -8.07 -28.15
N ASN A 373 12.75 -7.78 -27.38
CA ASN A 373 12.79 -7.83 -25.92
C ASN A 373 13.06 -9.26 -25.38
N ARG A 374 12.44 -10.27 -25.99
CA ARG A 374 12.66 -11.67 -25.58
C ARG A 374 14.09 -12.15 -25.86
N ARG A 375 14.66 -11.78 -27.03
CA ARG A 375 16.08 -12.04 -27.34
C ARG A 375 17.01 -11.47 -26.25
N ARG A 376 16.79 -10.22 -25.87
CA ARG A 376 17.59 -9.54 -24.82
C ARG A 376 17.49 -10.23 -23.47
N LEU A 377 16.30 -10.70 -23.06
CA LEU A 377 16.13 -11.47 -21.83
C LEU A 377 16.91 -12.79 -21.88
N VAL A 378 16.82 -13.54 -22.98
CA VAL A 378 17.57 -14.80 -23.11
C VAL A 378 19.08 -14.56 -23.02
N GLU A 379 19.59 -13.54 -23.69
CA GLU A 379 21.01 -13.15 -23.58
C GLU A 379 21.40 -12.74 -22.15
N ALA A 380 20.55 -11.95 -21.47
CA ALA A 380 20.79 -11.54 -20.09
C ALA A 380 20.77 -12.73 -19.12
N ALA A 381 19.83 -13.65 -19.27
CA ALA A 381 19.74 -14.86 -18.45
C ALA A 381 20.98 -15.76 -18.63
N ARG A 382 21.46 -15.93 -19.87
CA ARG A 382 22.71 -16.67 -20.15
C ARG A 382 23.92 -16.02 -19.49
N ARG A 383 24.08 -14.69 -19.62
CA ARG A 383 25.16 -13.94 -18.96
C ARG A 383 25.07 -14.01 -17.43
N HIS A 384 23.87 -13.95 -16.87
CA HIS A 384 23.67 -14.06 -15.41
C HIS A 384 24.16 -15.41 -14.88
N LEU A 385 23.86 -16.49 -15.60
CA LEU A 385 24.32 -17.84 -15.25
C LEU A 385 25.84 -18.00 -15.40
N GLU A 386 26.46 -17.37 -16.41
CA GLU A 386 27.93 -17.37 -16.58
C GLU A 386 28.64 -16.63 -15.43
N THR A 387 28.11 -15.47 -15.02
CA THR A 387 28.75 -14.58 -14.03
C THR A 387 28.62 -15.06 -12.58
N GLN A 388 27.50 -15.67 -12.21
CA GLN A 388 27.27 -16.18 -10.85
C GLN A 388 28.08 -17.45 -10.54
N GLY A 389 28.76 -18.03 -11.54
CA GLY A 389 29.31 -19.37 -11.44
C GLY A 389 28.20 -20.40 -11.22
N PRO A 390 28.52 -21.71 -11.18
CA PRO A 390 27.51 -22.74 -10.92
C PRO A 390 26.96 -22.57 -9.51
N VAL A 391 25.84 -21.85 -9.40
CA VAL A 391 24.87 -22.03 -8.32
C VAL A 391 24.55 -23.52 -8.33
N ALA A 392 25.00 -24.19 -7.29
CA ALA A 392 24.81 -25.61 -7.07
C ALA A 392 25.38 -26.59 -8.12
N GLY A 393 26.63 -26.47 -8.58
CA GLY A 393 27.24 -27.53 -9.42
C GLY A 393 26.44 -27.89 -10.69
N SER A 394 25.47 -27.06 -11.05
CA SER A 394 24.48 -27.35 -12.08
C SER A 394 25.13 -27.24 -13.44
N LEU A 395 25.93 -26.19 -13.71
CA LEU A 395 26.62 -26.07 -14.99
C LEU A 395 27.79 -27.06 -15.18
N GLU A 396 28.49 -27.47 -14.11
CA GLU A 396 29.53 -28.51 -14.21
C GLU A 396 28.93 -29.91 -14.44
N GLY A 397 27.71 -30.16 -13.95
CA GLY A 397 26.95 -31.39 -14.21
C GLY A 397 26.08 -31.37 -15.47
N LEU A 398 25.78 -30.19 -16.03
CA LEU A 398 24.86 -30.01 -17.17
C LEU A 398 25.55 -30.13 -18.54
N GLY A 399 26.88 -30.16 -18.62
CA GLY A 399 27.64 -30.42 -19.86
C GLY A 399 27.31 -29.50 -21.06
N SER A 400 26.52 -28.45 -20.86
CA SER A 400 25.85 -27.71 -21.92
C SER A 400 26.51 -26.37 -22.15
N ASP A 401 26.78 -26.09 -23.42
CA ASP A 401 27.06 -24.76 -23.92
C ASP A 401 25.90 -23.82 -23.49
N PRO A 402 26.16 -22.70 -22.78
CA PRO A 402 25.14 -21.70 -22.42
C PRO A 402 24.32 -21.21 -23.62
N SER A 403 24.84 -21.35 -24.85
CA SER A 403 24.09 -21.09 -26.09
C SER A 403 22.83 -21.95 -26.25
N CYS A 404 22.74 -23.10 -25.57
CA CYS A 404 21.62 -24.03 -25.57
C CYS A 404 20.52 -23.67 -24.54
N LEU A 405 20.75 -22.70 -23.65
CA LEU A 405 19.80 -22.32 -22.59
C LEU A 405 18.80 -21.28 -23.09
N CYS A 406 17.52 -21.65 -23.08
CA CYS A 406 16.38 -20.86 -23.58
C CYS A 406 16.48 -20.45 -25.07
N ASP A 407 15.34 -20.33 -25.74
CA ASP A 407 15.24 -19.95 -27.15
C ASP A 407 14.28 -18.75 -27.28
N PRO A 408 14.72 -17.62 -27.88
CA PRO A 408 13.82 -16.50 -28.18
C PRO A 408 12.64 -16.86 -29.08
N GLY A 409 12.62 -18.01 -29.76
CA GLY A 409 11.47 -18.50 -30.51
C GLY A 409 10.32 -19.05 -29.65
N ILE A 410 10.57 -19.30 -28.36
CA ILE A 410 9.71 -20.07 -27.46
C ILE A 410 9.00 -19.17 -26.45
N LEU A 411 7.76 -19.55 -26.10
CA LEU A 411 6.95 -18.83 -25.12
C LEU A 411 7.65 -18.79 -23.76
N THR A 412 7.90 -17.58 -23.25
CA THR A 412 8.60 -17.37 -21.98
C THR A 412 7.64 -17.00 -20.86
N LEU A 413 7.48 -17.89 -19.88
CA LEU A 413 6.78 -17.66 -18.63
C LEU A 413 7.75 -17.08 -17.59
N GLY A 414 7.34 -16.03 -16.89
CA GLY A 414 8.13 -15.40 -15.84
C GLY A 414 7.44 -15.44 -14.49
N PHE A 415 8.21 -15.70 -13.44
CA PHE A 415 7.75 -15.54 -12.05
C PHE A 415 8.91 -14.98 -11.23
N ALA A 416 8.76 -13.76 -10.68
CA ALA A 416 9.73 -13.28 -9.69
C ALA A 416 9.13 -12.48 -8.54
N ARG A 417 9.18 -13.07 -7.34
CA ARG A 417 8.57 -12.54 -6.11
C ARG A 417 9.29 -13.08 -4.87
N ARG A 418 9.03 -12.48 -3.71
CA ARG A 418 9.34 -13.11 -2.42
C ARG A 418 8.74 -14.52 -2.37
N PHE A 419 9.51 -15.51 -1.95
CA PHE A 419 9.04 -16.86 -1.70
C PHE A 419 8.37 -16.88 -0.32
N ALA A 420 7.06 -17.10 -0.30
CA ALA A 420 6.21 -17.17 0.89
C ALA A 420 5.03 -18.10 0.61
N THR A 421 4.49 -18.73 1.65
CA THR A 421 3.43 -19.75 1.53
C THR A 421 2.20 -19.25 0.79
N TYR A 422 1.71 -18.06 1.10
CA TYR A 422 0.54 -17.49 0.42
C TYR A 422 0.76 -17.17 -1.05
N LYS A 423 2.00 -16.92 -1.49
CA LYS A 423 2.32 -16.59 -2.89
C LYS A 423 2.36 -17.83 -3.79
N ARG A 424 2.39 -19.02 -3.19
CA ARG A 424 2.39 -20.34 -3.85
C ARG A 424 3.32 -20.39 -5.06
N ALA A 425 4.56 -19.97 -4.86
CA ALA A 425 5.60 -19.97 -5.89
C ALA A 425 5.84 -21.37 -6.49
N ASN A 426 5.38 -22.42 -5.81
CA ASN A 426 5.48 -23.82 -6.19
C ASN A 426 4.16 -24.40 -6.76
N LEU A 427 3.14 -23.60 -7.10
CA LEU A 427 1.86 -24.13 -7.61
C LEU A 427 2.04 -24.97 -8.88
N LEU A 428 2.94 -24.56 -9.78
CA LEU A 428 3.32 -25.36 -10.96
C LEU A 428 3.91 -26.73 -10.57
N LEU A 429 4.61 -26.84 -9.44
CA LEU A 429 5.19 -28.09 -8.96
C LEU A 429 4.17 -29.06 -8.36
N HIS A 430 2.88 -28.70 -8.32
CA HIS A 430 1.81 -29.59 -7.87
C HIS A 430 1.64 -30.82 -8.80
N ASP A 431 1.95 -30.68 -10.09
CA ASP A 431 2.01 -31.78 -11.05
C ASP A 431 3.35 -31.73 -11.83
N PRO A 432 4.45 -32.23 -11.24
CA PRO A 432 5.78 -32.11 -11.82
C PRO A 432 5.91 -32.91 -13.13
N GLU A 433 5.19 -34.01 -13.29
CA GLU A 433 5.21 -34.80 -14.53
C GLU A 433 4.57 -34.03 -15.69
N ARG A 434 3.50 -33.27 -15.41
CA ARG A 434 2.88 -32.39 -16.40
C ARG A 434 3.75 -31.19 -16.74
N LEU A 435 4.41 -30.59 -15.74
CA LEU A 435 5.37 -29.52 -15.99
C LEU A 435 6.52 -30.00 -16.89
N GLU A 436 7.10 -31.16 -16.57
CA GLU A 436 8.22 -31.77 -17.31
C GLU A 436 7.91 -31.92 -18.80
N ARG A 437 6.69 -32.35 -19.16
CA ARG A 437 6.24 -32.44 -20.56
C ARG A 437 6.19 -31.11 -21.29
N LEU A 438 6.02 -29.99 -20.58
CA LEU A 438 5.93 -28.66 -21.18
C LEU A 438 7.29 -27.99 -21.34
N VAL A 439 8.23 -28.24 -20.41
CA VAL A 439 9.48 -27.47 -20.26
C VAL A 439 10.78 -28.27 -20.41
N CYS A 440 10.74 -29.60 -20.46
CA CYS A 440 11.94 -30.42 -20.65
C CYS A 440 11.88 -31.18 -22.00
N GLY A 441 13.05 -31.54 -22.54
CA GLY A 441 13.16 -32.33 -23.79
C GLY A 441 13.14 -31.50 -25.08
N ASP A 442 13.26 -32.16 -26.23
CA ASP A 442 13.44 -31.48 -27.54
C ASP A 442 12.15 -30.84 -28.11
N ASP A 443 10.97 -31.33 -27.72
CA ASP A 443 9.67 -30.87 -28.24
C ASP A 443 8.97 -29.82 -27.34
N HIS A 444 9.68 -29.30 -26.33
CA HIS A 444 9.15 -28.35 -25.35
C HIS A 444 8.52 -27.10 -26.02
N LYS A 445 7.44 -26.61 -25.41
CA LYS A 445 6.65 -25.46 -25.91
C LYS A 445 6.70 -24.27 -24.96
N LEU A 446 7.37 -24.42 -23.83
CA LEU A 446 7.41 -23.43 -22.77
C LEU A 446 8.82 -23.36 -22.21
N GLN A 447 9.26 -22.13 -21.92
CA GLN A 447 10.42 -21.90 -21.07
C GLN A 447 10.00 -21.05 -19.86
N LEU A 448 10.66 -21.26 -18.74
CA LEU A 448 10.32 -20.66 -17.45
C LEU A 448 11.54 -19.94 -16.87
N VAL A 449 11.38 -18.67 -16.53
CA VAL A 449 12.40 -17.89 -15.81
C VAL A 449 11.86 -17.49 -14.45
N LEU A 450 12.52 -18.00 -13.41
CA LEU A 450 12.17 -17.82 -12.01
C LEU A 450 13.19 -16.93 -11.33
N SER A 451 12.75 -16.14 -10.36
CA SER A 451 13.67 -15.44 -9.45
C SER A 451 12.99 -15.09 -8.13
N GLY A 452 13.76 -14.87 -7.08
CA GLY A 452 13.23 -14.38 -5.82
C GLY A 452 13.96 -14.88 -4.59
N LYS A 453 13.62 -14.27 -3.46
CA LYS A 453 14.25 -14.48 -2.15
C LYS A 453 13.24 -14.96 -1.13
N ALA A 454 13.62 -15.89 -0.25
CA ALA A 454 12.86 -16.24 0.94
C ALA A 454 13.39 -15.43 2.13
N HIS A 455 12.52 -15.05 3.08
CA HIS A 455 13.01 -14.38 4.29
C HIS A 455 13.95 -15.32 5.08
N PRO A 456 15.02 -14.84 5.74
CA PRO A 456 16.00 -15.71 6.39
C PRO A 456 15.38 -16.67 7.42
N ALA A 457 14.34 -16.19 8.13
CA ALA A 457 13.55 -16.95 9.10
C ALA A 457 12.37 -17.75 8.50
N ASP A 458 12.09 -17.64 7.20
CA ASP A 458 10.98 -18.34 6.53
C ASP A 458 11.45 -19.67 5.95
N GLY A 459 11.43 -20.71 6.78
CA GLY A 459 11.81 -22.06 6.38
C GLY A 459 10.94 -22.65 5.26
N ALA A 460 9.65 -22.28 5.20
CA ALA A 460 8.75 -22.75 4.15
C ALA A 460 9.08 -22.11 2.80
N GLY A 461 9.36 -20.81 2.77
CA GLY A 461 9.86 -20.12 1.58
C GLY A 461 11.18 -20.70 1.07
N LYS A 462 12.12 -21.00 1.97
CA LYS A 462 13.39 -21.67 1.62
C LYS A 462 13.18 -23.07 1.03
N ALA A 463 12.24 -23.83 1.60
CA ALA A 463 11.88 -25.15 1.07
C ALA A 463 11.31 -25.07 -0.35
N MET A 464 10.53 -24.04 -0.68
CA MET A 464 10.03 -23.83 -2.05
C MET A 464 11.16 -23.56 -3.06
N ILE A 465 12.18 -22.78 -2.71
CA ILE A 465 13.36 -22.56 -3.57
C ILE A 465 14.09 -23.88 -3.83
N ARG A 466 14.24 -24.69 -2.78
CA ARG A 466 14.84 -26.02 -2.90
C ARG A 466 14.03 -26.95 -3.80
N GLN A 467 12.70 -26.97 -3.67
CA GLN A 467 11.81 -27.76 -4.55
C GLN A 467 12.00 -27.40 -6.03
N TRP A 468 12.15 -26.11 -6.35
CA TRP A 468 12.46 -25.67 -7.71
C TRP A 468 13.83 -26.14 -8.18
N THR A 469 14.85 -26.06 -7.33
CA THR A 469 16.20 -26.54 -7.67
C THR A 469 16.18 -28.05 -7.95
N GLU A 470 15.49 -28.83 -7.11
CA GLU A 470 15.28 -30.27 -7.29
C GLU A 470 14.52 -30.58 -8.59
N PHE A 471 13.51 -29.79 -8.94
CA PHE A 471 12.78 -29.94 -10.21
C PHE A 471 13.66 -29.64 -11.43
N ILE A 472 14.40 -28.53 -11.42
CA ILE A 472 15.29 -28.14 -12.53
C ILE A 472 16.31 -29.26 -12.82
N SER A 473 16.78 -29.93 -11.77
CA SER A 473 17.72 -31.06 -11.88
C SER A 473 17.12 -32.28 -12.60
N ARG A 474 15.79 -32.41 -12.66
CA ARG A 474 15.09 -33.48 -13.41
C ARG A 474 15.11 -33.25 -14.92
N CYS A 475 15.17 -32.00 -15.41
CA CYS A 475 15.18 -31.71 -16.84
C CYS A 475 16.47 -32.14 -17.56
N GLY A 476 17.49 -32.64 -16.85
CA GLY A 476 18.76 -33.07 -17.45
C GLY A 476 19.49 -31.93 -18.16
N GLU A 477 20.21 -32.24 -19.25
CA GLU A 477 21.17 -31.35 -19.92
C GLU A 477 20.55 -30.17 -20.72
N ARG A 478 19.22 -30.09 -20.84
CA ARG A 478 18.52 -28.98 -21.53
C ARG A 478 17.37 -28.42 -20.68
N PRO A 479 17.66 -27.79 -19.54
CA PRO A 479 16.62 -27.16 -18.75
C PRO A 479 16.15 -25.88 -19.47
N HIS A 480 14.90 -25.86 -19.92
CA HIS A 480 14.22 -24.61 -20.31
C HIS A 480 13.62 -23.91 -19.09
N VAL A 481 14.11 -24.25 -17.90
CA VAL A 481 13.76 -23.62 -16.61
C VAL A 481 15.02 -23.03 -16.01
N ILE A 482 15.03 -21.72 -15.83
CA ILE A 482 16.15 -20.97 -15.26
C ILE A 482 15.72 -20.36 -13.93
N PHE A 483 16.55 -20.50 -12.90
CA PHE A 483 16.41 -19.78 -11.64
C PHE A 483 17.50 -18.70 -11.55
N LEU A 484 17.12 -17.44 -11.69
CA LEU A 484 18.02 -16.30 -11.52
C LEU A 484 18.15 -15.98 -10.03
N VAL A 485 19.33 -16.19 -9.48
CA VAL A 485 19.64 -15.91 -8.07
C VAL A 485 19.87 -14.43 -7.84
N ASP A 486 19.62 -14.00 -6.60
CA ASP A 486 19.83 -12.64 -6.09
C ASP A 486 18.92 -11.58 -6.72
N TYR A 487 17.62 -11.89 -6.77
CA TYR A 487 16.61 -10.96 -7.27
C TYR A 487 16.72 -9.55 -6.65
N ASP A 488 16.94 -8.57 -7.52
CA ASP A 488 16.96 -7.14 -7.23
C ASP A 488 16.34 -6.35 -8.40
N MET A 489 16.48 -5.02 -8.40
CA MET A 489 15.95 -4.18 -9.48
C MET A 489 16.56 -4.51 -10.85
N GLY A 490 17.86 -4.81 -10.93
CA GLY A 490 18.52 -5.11 -12.20
C GLY A 490 18.02 -6.42 -12.81
N VAL A 491 17.91 -7.48 -12.00
CA VAL A 491 17.30 -8.74 -12.45
C VAL A 491 15.83 -8.53 -12.83
N ALA A 492 15.09 -7.73 -12.06
CA ALA A 492 13.69 -7.43 -12.34
C ALA A 492 13.50 -6.73 -13.70
N GLU A 493 14.33 -5.74 -14.04
CA GLU A 493 14.28 -5.03 -15.33
C GLU A 493 14.38 -6.01 -16.50
N HIS A 494 15.40 -6.88 -16.51
CA HIS A 494 15.56 -7.88 -17.58
C HIS A 494 14.33 -8.79 -17.72
N LEU A 495 13.78 -9.26 -16.61
CA LEU A 495 12.58 -10.10 -16.60
C LEU A 495 11.36 -9.38 -17.16
N VAL A 496 11.03 -8.20 -16.65
CA VAL A 496 9.80 -7.49 -17.05
C VAL A 496 9.87 -6.95 -18.48
N HIS A 497 11.07 -6.74 -19.01
CA HIS A 497 11.27 -6.38 -20.41
C HIS A 497 10.92 -7.54 -21.35
N GLY A 498 11.44 -8.74 -21.09
CA GLY A 498 11.41 -9.84 -22.08
C GLY A 498 10.40 -10.96 -21.86
N VAL A 499 9.85 -11.14 -20.66
CA VAL A 499 8.87 -12.19 -20.37
C VAL A 499 7.59 -11.98 -21.19
N ASP A 500 7.03 -13.04 -21.77
CA ASP A 500 5.79 -12.97 -22.56
C ASP A 500 4.55 -13.09 -21.68
N LEU A 501 4.59 -13.98 -20.69
CA LEU A 501 3.51 -14.20 -19.74
C LEU A 501 4.06 -14.15 -18.32
N TRP A 502 3.53 -13.25 -17.50
CA TRP A 502 3.87 -13.13 -16.09
C TRP A 502 2.86 -13.88 -15.23
N LEU A 503 3.37 -14.81 -14.41
CA LEU A 503 2.56 -15.66 -13.54
C LEU A 503 2.53 -15.09 -12.12
N ASN A 504 1.32 -14.97 -11.55
CA ASN A 504 1.14 -14.72 -10.11
C ASN A 504 0.07 -15.66 -9.55
N THR A 505 0.40 -16.41 -8.50
CA THR A 505 -0.52 -17.40 -7.92
C THR A 505 -0.77 -17.18 -6.42
N PRO A 506 -1.00 -15.94 -5.94
CA PRO A 506 -1.28 -15.72 -4.53
C PRO A 506 -2.59 -16.41 -4.13
N ARG A 507 -2.78 -16.71 -2.85
CA ARG A 507 -4.09 -17.09 -2.29
C ARG A 507 -4.92 -15.83 -2.09
N ARG A 508 -6.15 -15.81 -2.57
CA ARG A 508 -7.11 -14.73 -2.30
C ARG A 508 -7.58 -14.77 -0.83
N PRO A 509 -7.69 -13.63 -0.11
CA PRO A 509 -7.39 -12.25 -0.50
C PRO A 509 -6.05 -11.73 0.07
N TRP A 510 -5.00 -12.56 0.02
CA TRP A 510 -3.74 -12.33 0.75
C TRP A 510 -2.69 -11.55 -0.06
N GLU A 511 -2.99 -11.17 -1.29
CA GLU A 511 -2.23 -10.15 -2.04
C GLU A 511 -2.94 -8.79 -1.96
N ALA A 512 -2.34 -7.82 -1.26
CA ALA A 512 -2.92 -6.49 -1.15
C ALA A 512 -3.03 -5.75 -2.50
N SER A 513 -2.05 -5.93 -3.39
CA SER A 513 -2.06 -5.31 -4.72
C SER A 513 -1.21 -6.14 -5.67
N GLY A 514 0.11 -5.91 -5.71
CA GLY A 514 1.06 -6.68 -6.50
C GLY A 514 1.57 -5.96 -7.74
N THR A 515 2.54 -5.04 -7.57
CA THR A 515 3.05 -4.20 -8.65
C THR A 515 3.87 -4.93 -9.72
N SER A 516 4.35 -6.15 -9.47
CA SER A 516 5.20 -6.88 -10.42
C SER A 516 4.51 -7.12 -11.77
N GLY A 517 3.22 -7.44 -11.78
CA GLY A 517 2.44 -7.65 -13.00
C GLY A 517 2.13 -6.36 -13.77
N MET A 518 2.25 -5.20 -13.11
CA MET A 518 2.04 -3.89 -13.74
C MET A 518 3.28 -3.47 -14.57
N LYS A 519 4.48 -3.86 -14.13
CA LYS A 519 5.76 -3.49 -14.77
C LYS A 519 5.91 -4.04 -16.19
N ILE A 520 5.33 -5.20 -16.45
CA ILE A 520 5.41 -5.91 -17.73
C ILE A 520 4.48 -5.28 -18.77
N LEU A 521 3.47 -4.50 -18.36
CA LEU A 521 2.46 -3.94 -19.24
C LEU A 521 3.05 -3.03 -20.32
N VAL A 522 3.93 -2.10 -19.94
CA VAL A 522 4.57 -1.18 -20.91
C VAL A 522 5.45 -1.93 -21.92
N ASN A 523 5.97 -3.09 -21.50
CA ASN A 523 6.81 -3.95 -22.32
C ASN A 523 6.01 -4.89 -23.22
N GLY A 524 4.68 -4.89 -23.15
CA GLY A 524 3.81 -5.71 -23.98
C GLY A 524 3.80 -7.20 -23.60
N GLY A 525 4.16 -7.54 -22.38
CA GLY A 525 3.87 -8.88 -21.88
C GLY A 525 2.48 -8.95 -21.23
N LEU A 526 2.00 -10.18 -21.04
CA LEU A 526 0.66 -10.49 -20.54
C LEU A 526 0.70 -11.04 -19.13
N ASN A 527 -0.45 -11.06 -18.44
CA ASN A 527 -0.57 -11.60 -17.10
C ASN A 527 -1.49 -12.84 -17.08
N LEU A 528 -1.09 -13.84 -16.28
CA LEU A 528 -1.94 -14.90 -15.79
C LEU A 528 -1.86 -14.85 -14.26
N SER A 529 -2.97 -14.50 -13.61
CA SER A 529 -2.98 -14.31 -12.17
C SER A 529 -4.26 -14.77 -11.52
N GLU A 530 -4.18 -15.18 -10.27
CA GLU A 530 -5.35 -15.26 -9.39
C GLU A 530 -6.12 -13.94 -9.40
N LEU A 531 -7.46 -14.00 -9.33
CA LEU A 531 -8.32 -12.83 -9.12
C LEU A 531 -8.12 -12.28 -7.72
N ASP A 532 -6.95 -11.72 -7.43
CA ASP A 532 -6.61 -11.11 -6.15
C ASP A 532 -5.80 -9.82 -6.37
N GLY A 533 -5.69 -9.00 -5.33
CA GLY A 533 -4.99 -7.72 -5.35
C GLY A 533 -5.43 -6.84 -6.51
N TRP A 534 -4.46 -6.37 -7.31
CA TRP A 534 -4.74 -5.51 -8.46
C TRP A 534 -5.43 -6.23 -9.62
N TRP A 535 -5.23 -7.55 -9.76
CA TRP A 535 -5.75 -8.28 -10.89
C TRP A 535 -7.27 -8.47 -10.81
N ALA A 536 -7.81 -8.54 -9.59
CA ALA A 536 -9.24 -8.58 -9.34
C ALA A 536 -10.02 -7.39 -9.93
N GLU A 537 -9.37 -6.23 -10.09
CA GLU A 537 -9.97 -5.03 -10.69
C GLU A 537 -9.49 -4.76 -12.13
N ALA A 538 -8.33 -5.30 -12.53
CA ALA A 538 -7.75 -5.12 -13.86
C ALA A 538 -8.26 -6.10 -14.92
N TYR A 539 -8.60 -7.32 -14.48
CA TYR A 539 -8.81 -8.44 -15.38
C TYR A 539 -9.99 -8.24 -16.33
N SER A 540 -9.75 -8.57 -17.60
CA SER A 540 -10.80 -8.93 -18.55
C SER A 540 -10.24 -9.95 -19.55
N PRO A 541 -11.09 -10.73 -20.24
CA PRO A 541 -10.66 -11.73 -21.20
C PRO A 541 -9.93 -11.18 -22.43
N ASP A 542 -9.74 -9.86 -22.57
CA ASP A 542 -9.00 -9.23 -23.66
C ASP A 542 -7.56 -8.86 -23.29
N VAL A 543 -7.20 -8.90 -21.99
CA VAL A 543 -5.91 -8.36 -21.49
C VAL A 543 -5.02 -9.41 -20.82
N GLY A 544 -5.53 -10.62 -20.60
CA GLY A 544 -4.78 -11.72 -19.98
C GLY A 544 -5.70 -12.86 -19.58
N TRP A 545 -5.28 -13.60 -18.56
CA TRP A 545 -6.01 -14.76 -18.03
C TRP A 545 -6.11 -14.67 -16.50
N ALA A 546 -7.12 -15.35 -15.95
CA ALA A 546 -7.38 -15.37 -14.52
C ALA A 546 -7.47 -16.80 -13.99
N LEU A 547 -7.08 -16.98 -12.73
CA LEU A 547 -7.29 -18.19 -11.93
C LEU A 547 -8.33 -17.91 -10.84
N GLY A 548 -8.91 -19.00 -10.33
CA GLY A 548 -9.84 -18.98 -9.20
C GLY A 548 -11.27 -18.61 -9.58
N ASP A 549 -12.16 -18.71 -8.59
CA ASP A 549 -13.60 -18.40 -8.73
C ASP A 549 -13.98 -17.03 -8.15
N GLY A 550 -12.99 -16.27 -7.66
CA GLY A 550 -13.20 -14.98 -7.01
C GLY A 550 -13.71 -15.07 -5.57
N LEU A 551 -13.75 -16.28 -4.98
CA LEU A 551 -14.14 -16.51 -3.59
C LEU A 551 -12.92 -16.74 -2.69
N GLU A 552 -13.14 -16.67 -1.37
CA GLU A 552 -12.11 -16.93 -0.36
C GLU A 552 -12.17 -18.40 0.09
N HIS A 553 -11.05 -19.11 0.00
CA HIS A 553 -10.93 -20.54 0.33
C HIS A 553 -9.87 -20.83 1.42
N ASP A 554 -9.44 -19.78 2.14
CA ASP A 554 -8.44 -19.84 3.20
C ASP A 554 -7.17 -20.64 2.78
N SER A 555 -6.74 -21.58 3.64
CA SER A 555 -5.58 -22.45 3.44
C SER A 555 -5.96 -23.86 2.94
N ASP A 556 -7.13 -24.05 2.32
CA ASP A 556 -7.57 -25.38 1.87
C ASP A 556 -6.59 -25.97 0.83
N PRO A 557 -5.94 -27.11 1.12
CA PRO A 557 -5.06 -27.79 0.16
C PRO A 557 -5.81 -28.40 -1.03
N ALA A 558 -7.09 -28.76 -0.87
CA ALA A 558 -7.88 -29.30 -1.97
C ALA A 558 -8.14 -28.22 -3.03
N TRP A 559 -8.29 -26.97 -2.61
CA TRP A 559 -8.44 -25.84 -3.51
C TRP A 559 -7.17 -25.53 -4.30
N ASP A 560 -5.98 -25.65 -3.67
CA ASP A 560 -4.70 -25.53 -4.39
C ASP A 560 -4.60 -26.52 -5.56
N ALA A 561 -5.10 -27.76 -5.39
CA ALA A 561 -5.11 -28.75 -6.45
C ALA A 561 -6.07 -28.38 -7.60
N VAL A 562 -7.22 -27.78 -7.27
CA VAL A 562 -8.19 -27.30 -8.26
C VAL A 562 -7.59 -26.16 -9.09
N GLU A 563 -6.98 -25.17 -8.45
CA GLU A 563 -6.35 -24.05 -9.16
C GLU A 563 -5.10 -24.47 -9.94
N ALA A 564 -4.32 -25.43 -9.44
CA ALA A 564 -3.23 -26.02 -10.20
C ALA A 564 -3.75 -26.70 -11.48
N ALA A 565 -4.85 -27.45 -11.39
CA ALA A 565 -5.48 -28.05 -12.57
C ALA A 565 -5.98 -26.99 -13.57
N GLN A 566 -6.65 -25.93 -13.09
CA GLN A 566 -7.08 -24.80 -13.93
C GLN A 566 -5.90 -24.11 -14.62
N LEU A 567 -4.81 -23.86 -13.90
CA LEU A 567 -3.57 -23.28 -14.43
C LEU A 567 -3.05 -24.09 -15.61
N TYR A 568 -2.94 -25.41 -15.47
CA TYR A 568 -2.49 -26.26 -16.56
C TYR A 568 -3.48 -26.34 -17.73
N GLU A 569 -4.79 -26.34 -17.46
CA GLU A 569 -5.79 -26.31 -18.53
C GLU A 569 -5.68 -25.04 -19.37
N LEU A 570 -5.54 -23.88 -18.74
CA LEU A 570 -5.31 -22.61 -19.44
C LEU A 570 -4.01 -22.64 -20.24
N LEU A 571 -2.92 -23.12 -19.64
CA LEU A 571 -1.62 -23.21 -20.32
C LEU A 571 -1.71 -24.07 -21.58
N GLU A 572 -2.27 -25.28 -21.47
CA GLU A 572 -2.27 -26.27 -22.56
C GLU A 572 -3.33 -26.02 -23.63
N LYS A 573 -4.53 -25.58 -23.25
CA LYS A 573 -5.68 -25.48 -24.17
C LYS A 573 -5.83 -24.10 -24.79
N GLU A 574 -5.30 -23.06 -24.15
CA GLU A 574 -5.49 -21.68 -24.58
C GLU A 574 -4.16 -20.97 -24.83
N ILE A 575 -3.34 -20.79 -23.80
CA ILE A 575 -2.18 -19.89 -23.83
C ILE A 575 -1.10 -20.36 -24.80
N ILE A 576 -0.64 -21.61 -24.67
CA ILE A 576 0.37 -22.18 -25.57
C ILE A 576 -0.16 -22.19 -27.01
N PRO A 577 -1.37 -22.71 -27.30
CA PRO A 577 -1.94 -22.63 -28.64
C PRO A 577 -2.02 -21.20 -29.21
N ASP A 578 -2.47 -20.21 -28.43
CA ASP A 578 -2.64 -18.81 -28.88
C ASP A 578 -1.31 -18.16 -29.29
N PHE A 579 -0.21 -18.50 -28.61
CA PHE A 579 1.14 -18.02 -28.95
C PHE A 579 1.71 -18.67 -30.22
N TYR A 580 1.40 -19.95 -30.47
CA TYR A 580 1.92 -20.72 -31.61
C TYR A 580 0.98 -20.73 -32.83
N ASP A 581 -0.23 -20.18 -32.72
CA ASP A 581 -1.17 -19.96 -33.83
C ASP A 581 -0.68 -18.83 -34.74
N ARG A 582 0.40 -19.12 -35.48
CA ARG A 582 1.06 -18.19 -36.40
C ARG A 582 0.48 -18.41 -37.79
N GLY A 583 -0.24 -17.41 -38.30
CA GLY A 583 -0.76 -17.42 -39.67
C GLY A 583 0.36 -17.36 -40.72
N GLU A 584 0.01 -17.13 -41.99
CA GLU A 584 0.98 -17.12 -43.11
C GLU A 584 2.11 -16.09 -42.94
N CYS A 585 1.87 -14.99 -42.21
CA CYS A 585 2.86 -13.95 -41.92
C CYS A 585 3.75 -14.26 -40.70
N GLY A 586 3.59 -15.41 -40.05
CA GLY A 586 4.40 -15.81 -38.90
C GLY A 586 4.06 -15.11 -37.57
N ILE A 587 2.98 -14.32 -37.53
CA ILE A 587 2.56 -13.52 -36.36
C ILE A 587 1.33 -14.16 -35.70
N PRO A 588 1.33 -14.36 -34.36
CA PRO A 588 0.16 -14.82 -33.63
C PRO A 588 -0.82 -13.66 -33.37
N ARG A 589 -1.74 -13.44 -34.30
CA ARG A 589 -2.62 -12.24 -34.30
C ARG A 589 -3.51 -12.13 -33.06
N ARG A 590 -4.02 -13.26 -32.55
CA ARG A 590 -4.85 -13.28 -31.33
C ARG A 590 -4.04 -12.89 -30.10
N TRP A 591 -2.84 -13.44 -29.96
CA TRP A 591 -1.88 -13.05 -28.93
C TRP A 591 -1.53 -11.56 -29.00
N ILE A 592 -1.21 -11.06 -30.19
CA ILE A 592 -0.86 -9.65 -30.40
C ILE A 592 -2.05 -8.71 -30.13
N ALA A 593 -3.27 -9.09 -30.48
CA ALA A 593 -4.46 -8.31 -30.12
C ALA A 593 -4.62 -8.18 -28.59
N ARG A 594 -4.32 -9.24 -27.85
CA ARG A 594 -4.31 -9.24 -26.39
C ARG A 594 -3.19 -8.37 -25.81
N VAL A 595 -1.98 -8.46 -26.37
CA VAL A 595 -0.85 -7.59 -26.03
C VAL A 595 -1.23 -6.12 -26.23
N ARG A 596 -1.82 -5.80 -27.37
CA ARG A 596 -2.28 -4.45 -27.71
C ARG A 596 -3.28 -3.90 -26.70
N GLU A 597 -4.32 -4.66 -26.35
CA GLU A 597 -5.32 -4.20 -25.38
C GLU A 597 -4.78 -4.14 -23.96
N SER A 598 -3.90 -5.08 -23.57
CA SER A 598 -3.19 -5.02 -22.29
C SER A 598 -2.37 -3.72 -22.17
N MET A 599 -1.54 -3.42 -23.17
CA MET A 599 -0.74 -2.18 -23.22
C MET A 599 -1.64 -0.94 -23.22
N ALA A 600 -2.64 -0.89 -24.09
CA ALA A 600 -3.48 0.28 -24.31
C ALA A 600 -4.35 0.63 -23.10
N ARG A 601 -4.90 -0.39 -22.42
CA ARG A 601 -5.83 -0.20 -21.30
C ARG A 601 -5.11 -0.13 -19.96
N LEU A 602 -4.15 -1.02 -19.73
CA LEU A 602 -3.61 -1.22 -18.39
C LEU A 602 -2.33 -0.40 -18.12
N ALA A 603 -1.47 -0.16 -19.11
CA ALA A 603 -0.21 0.56 -18.83
C ALA A 603 -0.44 2.01 -18.36
N PRO A 604 -1.36 2.80 -18.95
CA PRO A 604 -1.70 4.12 -18.43
C PRO A 604 -2.42 4.04 -17.07
N GLU A 605 -3.42 3.15 -16.97
CA GLU A 605 -4.24 2.98 -15.78
C GLU A 605 -3.38 2.61 -14.56
N TYR A 606 -2.46 1.65 -14.68
CA TYR A 606 -1.61 1.19 -13.57
C TYR A 606 -0.26 1.90 -13.48
N SER A 607 -0.18 3.13 -13.96
CA SER A 607 0.99 4.00 -13.79
C SER A 607 0.99 4.71 -12.43
N THR A 608 2.17 5.03 -11.90
CA THR A 608 2.27 5.91 -10.73
C THR A 608 1.82 7.34 -11.01
N ASN A 609 1.70 7.77 -12.27
CA ASN A 609 1.12 9.07 -12.62
C ASN A 609 -0.36 9.14 -12.24
N ARG A 610 -1.15 8.14 -12.65
CA ARG A 610 -2.55 7.98 -12.23
C ARG A 610 -2.65 7.91 -10.71
N MET A 611 -1.81 7.06 -10.10
CA MET A 611 -1.80 6.89 -8.63
C MET A 611 -1.49 8.19 -7.89
N MET A 612 -0.55 9.00 -8.39
CA MET A 612 -0.20 10.30 -7.80
C MET A 612 -1.36 11.27 -7.89
N LYS A 613 -2.10 11.29 -9.01
CA LYS A 613 -3.31 12.10 -9.18
C LYS A 613 -4.41 11.68 -8.20
N ASP A 614 -4.63 10.38 -8.04
CA ASP A 614 -5.60 9.84 -7.08
C ASP A 614 -5.25 10.23 -5.63
N TYR A 615 -3.98 10.15 -5.25
CA TYR A 615 -3.52 10.64 -3.94
C TYR A 615 -3.69 12.14 -3.81
N LEU A 616 -3.33 12.92 -4.85
CA LEU A 616 -3.41 14.36 -4.82
C LEU A 616 -4.85 14.83 -4.60
N ASP A 617 -5.77 14.37 -5.46
CA ASP A 617 -7.17 14.81 -5.48
C ASP A 617 -7.97 14.21 -4.31
N GLY A 618 -7.77 12.91 -4.03
CA GLY A 618 -8.53 12.18 -3.02
C GLY A 618 -8.04 12.37 -1.59
N TYR A 619 -6.74 12.64 -1.38
CA TYR A 619 -6.11 12.59 -0.05
C TYR A 619 -5.32 13.84 0.29
N TYR A 620 -4.36 14.28 -0.54
CA TYR A 620 -3.43 15.36 -0.15
C TYR A 620 -4.07 16.73 -0.15
N LEU A 621 -4.84 17.09 -1.19
CA LEU A 621 -5.53 18.39 -1.22
C LEU A 621 -6.61 18.49 -0.12
N PRO A 622 -7.47 17.47 0.10
CA PRO A 622 -8.40 17.49 1.23
C PRO A 622 -7.70 17.52 2.59
N ALA A 623 -6.59 16.79 2.78
CA ALA A 623 -5.84 16.77 4.03
C ALA A 623 -5.15 18.12 4.32
N ALA A 624 -4.50 18.72 3.32
CA ALA A 624 -3.89 20.04 3.44
C ALA A 624 -4.94 21.11 3.78
N ALA A 625 -6.07 21.12 3.07
CA ALA A 625 -7.16 22.04 3.35
C ALA A 625 -7.73 21.87 4.77
N ALA A 626 -7.94 20.62 5.22
CA ALA A 626 -8.43 20.34 6.57
C ALA A 626 -7.39 20.72 7.65
N TYR A 627 -6.10 20.51 7.37
CA TYR A 627 -5.02 20.95 8.25
C TYR A 627 -5.01 22.47 8.38
N HIS A 628 -5.02 23.21 7.26
CA HIS A 628 -5.08 24.67 7.25
C HIS A 628 -6.32 25.22 7.96
N GLU A 629 -7.49 24.57 7.79
CA GLU A 629 -8.71 24.94 8.53
C GLU A 629 -8.50 24.80 10.04
N ARG A 630 -7.87 23.70 10.50
CA ARG A 630 -7.68 23.43 11.93
C ARG A 630 -6.61 24.28 12.58
N THR A 631 -5.61 24.70 11.81
CA THR A 631 -4.48 25.51 12.29
C THR A 631 -4.63 26.99 11.96
N ALA A 632 -5.75 27.41 11.35
CA ALA A 632 -6.01 28.80 11.07
C ALA A 632 -6.02 29.64 12.37
N PRO A 633 -5.38 30.82 12.37
CA PRO A 633 -5.41 31.69 13.53
C PRO A 633 -6.84 32.18 13.81
N PRO A 634 -7.19 32.53 15.06
CA PRO A 634 -8.51 33.06 15.40
C PRO A 634 -8.86 34.29 14.55
N GLY A 635 -10.08 34.32 14.02
CA GLY A 635 -10.56 35.35 13.10
C GLY A 635 -12.04 35.19 12.75
N PRO A 636 -12.61 36.03 11.87
CA PRO A 636 -14.00 35.92 11.47
C PRO A 636 -14.31 34.52 10.89
N GLY A 637 -15.24 33.79 11.50
CA GLY A 637 -15.60 32.43 11.08
C GLY A 637 -14.73 31.31 11.67
N VAL A 638 -13.71 31.63 12.47
CA VAL A 638 -12.91 30.66 13.24
C VAL A 638 -13.32 30.77 14.71
N PRO A 639 -13.50 29.65 15.45
CA PRO A 639 -13.79 29.71 16.87
C PRO A 639 -12.74 30.53 17.64
N PRO A 640 -13.10 31.25 18.72
CA PRO A 640 -12.17 32.10 19.47
C PRO A 640 -10.95 31.37 20.02
N ARG A 641 -11.04 30.05 20.23
CA ARG A 641 -9.96 29.18 20.71
C ARG A 641 -9.35 28.29 19.60
N GLY A 642 -9.73 28.52 18.34
CA GLY A 642 -9.34 27.69 17.19
C GLY A 642 -10.24 26.47 16.99
N VAL A 643 -10.26 25.93 15.77
CA VAL A 643 -11.11 24.79 15.38
C VAL A 643 -10.71 23.50 16.09
N ALA A 644 -9.41 23.24 16.28
CA ALA A 644 -8.96 22.02 16.97
C ALA A 644 -9.46 21.96 18.42
N THR A 645 -9.41 23.09 19.15
CA THR A 645 -9.95 23.19 20.51
C THR A 645 -11.46 23.01 20.56
N ASP A 646 -12.17 23.47 19.52
CA ASP A 646 -13.62 23.31 19.39
C ASP A 646 -14.00 21.84 19.19
N ILE A 647 -13.25 21.11 18.34
CA ILE A 647 -13.40 19.66 18.16
C ILE A 647 -13.17 18.91 19.48
N GLU A 648 -12.11 19.25 20.24
CA GLU A 648 -11.87 18.62 21.54
C GLU A 648 -12.98 18.90 22.56
N GLY A 649 -13.51 20.12 22.58
CA GLY A 649 -14.67 20.47 23.40
C GLY A 649 -15.91 19.67 23.01
N TRP A 650 -16.15 19.50 21.71
CA TRP A 650 -17.22 18.66 21.18
C TRP A 650 -17.05 17.18 21.59
N LEU A 651 -15.86 16.60 21.42
CA LEU A 651 -15.56 15.23 21.83
C LEU A 651 -15.80 15.03 23.33
N ALA A 652 -15.34 15.95 24.17
CA ALA A 652 -15.54 15.88 25.62
C ALA A 652 -17.03 15.89 26.01
N VAL A 653 -17.86 16.69 25.34
CA VAL A 653 -19.31 16.70 25.55
C VAL A 653 -19.93 15.36 25.14
N LEU A 654 -19.52 14.79 24.02
CA LEU A 654 -20.00 13.48 23.60
C LEU A 654 -19.61 12.41 24.62
N ASP A 655 -18.33 12.31 24.98
CA ASP A 655 -17.83 11.32 25.94
C ASP A 655 -18.54 11.38 27.30
N ALA A 656 -18.85 12.58 27.79
CA ALA A 656 -19.51 12.76 29.07
C ALA A 656 -21.00 12.41 29.05
N HIS A 657 -21.70 12.67 27.95
CA HIS A 657 -23.17 12.68 27.92
C HIS A 657 -23.81 11.69 26.94
N TRP A 658 -23.03 10.94 26.14
CA TRP A 658 -23.54 10.02 25.10
C TRP A 658 -24.52 8.97 25.66
N ASN A 659 -24.22 8.41 26.83
CA ASN A 659 -25.05 7.38 27.46
C ASN A 659 -26.46 7.89 27.87
N GLY A 660 -26.69 9.20 27.85
CA GLY A 660 -28.01 9.78 28.08
C GLY A 660 -28.93 9.76 26.85
N ILE A 661 -28.37 9.55 25.65
CA ILE A 661 -29.11 9.56 24.39
C ILE A 661 -29.97 8.30 24.27
N ARG A 662 -31.24 8.45 23.89
CA ARG A 662 -32.15 7.32 23.63
C ARG A 662 -33.26 7.66 22.65
N PHE A 663 -33.70 6.67 21.88
CA PHE A 663 -34.96 6.74 21.14
C PHE A 663 -36.12 6.60 22.14
N VAL A 664 -37.12 7.48 22.02
CA VAL A 664 -38.31 7.55 22.89
C VAL A 664 -39.54 7.01 22.16
N ASP A 665 -39.71 7.40 20.90
CA ASP A 665 -40.77 6.91 20.03
C ASP A 665 -40.25 6.78 18.59
N TYR A 666 -40.82 5.83 17.84
CA TYR A 666 -40.46 5.55 16.46
C TYR A 666 -41.67 5.04 15.67
N GLN A 667 -42.01 5.75 14.61
CA GLN A 667 -43.18 5.49 13.79
C GLN A 667 -42.81 5.55 12.32
N VAL A 668 -43.36 4.61 11.54
CA VAL A 668 -43.23 4.60 10.09
C VAL A 668 -44.59 4.49 9.43
N GLU A 669 -44.87 5.40 8.50
CA GLU A 669 -46.09 5.43 7.70
C GLU A 669 -45.75 5.26 6.23
N THR A 670 -46.49 4.39 5.53
CA THR A 670 -46.32 4.20 4.09
C THR A 670 -47.51 4.79 3.36
N ALA A 671 -47.28 5.84 2.58
CA ALA A 671 -48.29 6.46 1.73
C ALA A 671 -48.21 5.87 0.32
N ARG A 672 -49.35 5.40 -0.19
CA ARG A 672 -49.48 4.96 -1.59
C ARG A 672 -49.88 6.13 -2.47
N ALA A 673 -49.12 6.38 -3.54
CA ALA A 673 -49.40 7.51 -4.44
C ALA A 673 -49.24 7.11 -5.91
N SER A 674 -49.97 7.80 -6.80
CA SER A 674 -49.93 7.54 -8.24
C SER A 674 -48.59 7.83 -8.90
N LYS A 675 -47.67 8.54 -8.21
CA LYS A 675 -46.31 8.86 -8.66
C LYS A 675 -45.21 8.06 -7.93
N GLY A 676 -45.58 6.99 -7.23
CA GLY A 676 -44.66 6.14 -6.45
C GLY A 676 -44.94 6.23 -4.95
N ASP A 677 -44.78 5.10 -4.26
CA ASP A 677 -45.01 4.98 -2.82
C ASP A 677 -43.88 5.64 -2.03
N THR A 678 -44.18 6.12 -0.82
CA THR A 678 -43.19 6.78 0.06
C THR A 678 -43.31 6.30 1.49
N HIS A 679 -42.17 6.16 2.17
CA HIS A 679 -42.09 5.95 3.61
C HIS A 679 -41.83 7.27 4.32
N THR A 680 -42.65 7.58 5.33
CA THR A 680 -42.42 8.69 6.26
C THR A 680 -42.00 8.10 7.60
N PHE A 681 -40.79 8.43 8.05
CA PHE A 681 -40.27 8.04 9.35
C PHE A 681 -40.35 9.24 10.29
N THR A 682 -40.93 9.02 11.46
CA THR A 682 -41.03 10.00 12.55
C THR A 682 -40.44 9.37 13.80
N MET A 683 -39.50 10.06 14.44
CA MET A 683 -38.83 9.54 15.63
C MET A 683 -38.63 10.64 16.66
N GLU A 684 -38.82 10.31 17.93
CA GLU A 684 -38.54 11.17 19.06
C GLU A 684 -37.27 10.68 19.74
N VAL A 685 -36.26 11.55 19.82
CA VAL A 685 -34.95 11.21 20.39
C VAL A 685 -34.65 12.15 21.54
N CYS A 686 -34.41 11.58 22.71
CA CYS A 686 -33.89 12.31 23.86
C CYS A 686 -32.37 12.39 23.74
N LEU A 687 -31.83 13.60 23.59
CA LEU A 687 -30.39 13.86 23.54
C LEU A 687 -29.78 14.18 24.91
N GLY A 688 -30.62 14.39 25.93
CA GLY A 688 -30.17 14.79 27.26
C GLY A 688 -29.40 16.12 27.23
N GLU A 689 -28.16 16.09 27.67
CA GLU A 689 -27.25 17.25 27.69
C GLU A 689 -26.41 17.41 26.42
N VAL A 690 -26.53 16.48 25.46
CA VAL A 690 -25.84 16.59 24.17
C VAL A 690 -26.57 17.64 23.29
N PRO A 691 -25.86 18.67 22.79
CA PRO A 691 -26.47 19.66 21.91
C PRO A 691 -26.97 19.03 20.61
N LEU A 692 -28.12 19.52 20.11
CA LEU A 692 -28.67 19.09 18.82
C LEU A 692 -27.66 19.24 17.66
N SER A 693 -26.83 20.28 17.71
CA SER A 693 -25.81 20.55 16.69
C SER A 693 -24.60 19.61 16.76
N ALA A 694 -24.49 18.76 17.78
CA ALA A 694 -23.36 17.85 17.96
C ALA A 694 -23.58 16.46 17.36
N VAL A 695 -24.79 16.19 16.83
CA VAL A 695 -25.20 14.88 16.32
C VAL A 695 -26.05 15.00 15.05
N LEU A 696 -26.09 13.92 14.28
CA LEU A 696 -27.10 13.68 13.25
C LEU A 696 -27.96 12.50 13.66
N VAL A 697 -29.24 12.56 13.29
CA VAL A 697 -30.14 11.41 13.30
C VAL A 697 -30.32 10.97 11.86
N GLU A 698 -30.04 9.70 11.58
CA GLU A 698 -30.02 9.14 10.23
C GLU A 698 -30.88 7.88 10.17
N LEU A 699 -31.45 7.60 9.00
CA LEU A 699 -31.84 6.24 8.63
C LEU A 699 -30.70 5.63 7.83
N TYR A 700 -30.32 4.42 8.20
CA TYR A 700 -29.34 3.61 7.48
C TYR A 700 -30.01 2.33 6.98
N ALA A 701 -29.73 1.95 5.75
CA ALA A 701 -30.03 0.61 5.23
C ALA A 701 -28.78 0.00 4.62
N GLU A 702 -28.58 -1.29 4.88
CA GLU A 702 -27.49 -2.06 4.29
C GLU A 702 -27.58 -2.02 2.76
N PRO A 703 -26.44 -2.11 2.05
CA PRO A 703 -26.44 -2.19 0.60
C PRO A 703 -27.35 -3.32 0.09
N LEU A 704 -28.16 -3.05 -0.93
CA LEU A 704 -28.70 -4.11 -1.78
C LEU A 704 -27.57 -4.71 -2.61
N ASP A 705 -27.71 -5.93 -3.13
CA ASP A 705 -26.65 -6.65 -3.85
C ASP A 705 -25.82 -5.74 -4.79
N HIS A 706 -24.51 -5.70 -4.57
CA HIS A 706 -23.52 -4.87 -5.28
C HIS A 706 -23.74 -3.33 -5.25
N GLY A 707 -24.63 -2.83 -4.39
CA GLY A 707 -24.92 -1.40 -4.21
C GLY A 707 -24.08 -0.70 -3.12
N ALA A 708 -24.43 0.56 -2.85
CA ALA A 708 -23.90 1.33 -1.72
C ALA A 708 -24.93 1.38 -0.58
N PRO A 709 -24.51 1.59 0.68
CA PRO A 709 -25.46 1.77 1.78
C PRO A 709 -26.29 3.04 1.57
N GLU A 710 -27.57 2.97 1.93
CA GLU A 710 -28.45 4.14 1.89
C GLU A 710 -28.41 4.88 3.21
N ARG A 711 -28.30 6.21 3.15
CA ARG A 711 -28.25 7.10 4.32
C ARG A 711 -29.14 8.30 4.09
N HIS A 712 -30.06 8.51 5.02
CA HIS A 712 -31.01 9.62 4.95
C HIS A 712 -30.97 10.42 6.24
N VAL A 713 -30.46 11.65 6.17
CA VAL A 713 -30.44 12.56 7.33
C VAL A 713 -31.88 12.96 7.66
N CYS A 714 -32.26 12.77 8.93
CA CYS A 714 -33.56 13.15 9.44
C CYS A 714 -33.52 14.60 9.93
N LEU A 715 -34.46 15.41 9.46
CA LEU A 715 -34.53 16.81 9.82
C LEU A 715 -35.42 16.99 11.05
N THR A 716 -35.10 17.96 11.89
CA THR A 716 -36.01 18.36 12.96
C THR A 716 -37.25 19.01 12.37
N ASP A 717 -38.42 18.68 12.91
CA ASP A 717 -39.67 19.28 12.48
C ASP A 717 -39.69 20.76 12.92
N SER A 718 -39.27 21.65 12.02
CA SER A 718 -39.19 23.10 12.28
C SER A 718 -40.53 23.82 12.04
N GLY A 719 -41.61 23.09 11.81
CA GLY A 719 -42.96 23.64 11.65
C GLY A 719 -43.76 23.64 12.95
N THR A 720 -43.71 24.73 13.72
CA THR A 720 -44.77 25.26 14.61
C THR A 720 -45.93 24.34 15.05
N LEU A 721 -45.66 23.16 15.63
CA LEU A 721 -46.65 22.36 16.34
C LEU A 721 -45.98 21.66 17.53
N GLY A 722 -46.12 22.29 18.71
CA GLY A 722 -45.93 21.62 19.99
C GLY A 722 -44.51 21.68 20.58
N ARG A 723 -43.94 22.87 20.77
CA ARG A 723 -42.84 23.06 21.76
C ARG A 723 -43.27 22.76 23.21
N ASN A 724 -44.51 22.29 23.42
CA ASN A 724 -45.17 22.22 24.72
C ASN A 724 -45.35 20.80 25.30
N ASP A 725 -45.13 19.71 24.55
CA ASP A 725 -45.44 18.34 25.04
C ASP A 725 -44.23 17.38 25.09
N LEU A 726 -43.06 17.75 24.56
CA LEU A 726 -41.87 16.90 24.64
C LEU A 726 -41.08 17.17 25.94
N PRO A 727 -40.56 16.12 26.61
CA PRO A 727 -39.65 16.30 27.73
C PRO A 727 -38.44 17.16 27.37
N PRO A 728 -37.87 17.93 28.33
CA PRO A 728 -36.64 18.67 28.09
C PRO A 728 -35.53 17.78 27.53
N GLY A 729 -34.84 18.26 26.49
CA GLY A 729 -33.79 17.49 25.81
C GLY A 729 -34.29 16.49 24.77
N THR A 730 -35.60 16.37 24.54
CA THR A 730 -36.19 15.52 23.48
C THR A 730 -36.54 16.34 22.24
N TYR A 731 -36.18 15.79 21.08
CA TYR A 731 -36.43 16.39 19.77
C TYR A 731 -37.16 15.40 18.87
N ARG A 732 -38.06 15.92 18.02
CA ARG A 732 -38.74 15.12 17.00
C ARG A 732 -38.04 15.31 15.65
N PHE A 733 -37.70 14.19 15.02
CA PHE A 733 -37.07 14.12 13.72
C PHE A 733 -38.03 13.46 12.73
N ARG A 734 -38.01 13.95 11.48
CA ARG A 734 -38.83 13.43 10.40
C ARG A 734 -38.02 13.34 9.11
N THR A 735 -38.22 12.26 8.36
CA THR A 735 -37.72 12.14 6.99
C THR A 735 -38.73 11.40 6.11
N VAL A 736 -38.72 11.73 4.82
CA VAL A 736 -39.59 11.11 3.82
C VAL A 736 -38.70 10.59 2.71
N ILE A 737 -38.79 9.29 2.44
CA ILE A 737 -37.99 8.61 1.43
C ILE A 737 -38.87 7.84 0.45
N PRO A 738 -38.43 7.64 -0.81
CA PRO A 738 -39.11 6.74 -1.74
C PRO A 738 -39.20 5.32 -1.17
N ALA A 739 -40.33 4.66 -1.33
CA ALA A 739 -40.53 3.26 -0.92
C ALA A 739 -39.98 2.29 -1.97
N THR A 740 -38.71 2.46 -2.35
CA THR A 740 -37.99 1.60 -3.31
C THR A 740 -37.68 0.22 -2.73
N ARG A 741 -37.68 0.09 -1.40
CA ARG A 741 -37.45 -1.14 -0.64
C ARG A 741 -38.30 -1.13 0.64
N PRO A 742 -38.52 -2.29 1.31
CA PRO A 742 -39.31 -2.35 2.53
C PRO A 742 -38.81 -1.39 3.62
N ALA A 743 -39.75 -0.75 4.32
CA ALA A 743 -39.42 0.14 5.45
C ALA A 743 -38.58 -0.54 6.56
N ALA A 744 -38.73 -1.85 6.73
CA ALA A 744 -38.00 -2.65 7.71
C ALA A 744 -36.50 -2.82 7.38
N ASP A 745 -36.08 -2.47 6.16
CA ASP A 745 -34.67 -2.49 5.78
C ASP A 745 -33.90 -1.28 6.35
N TYR A 746 -34.62 -0.26 6.83
CA TYR A 746 -34.05 0.96 7.40
C TYR A 746 -34.06 0.90 8.93
N THR A 747 -32.89 1.16 9.52
CA THR A 747 -32.72 1.30 10.97
C THR A 747 -32.27 2.73 11.27
N ALA A 748 -32.94 3.38 12.22
CA ALA A 748 -32.54 4.71 12.68
C ALA A 748 -31.29 4.64 13.57
N ARG A 749 -30.47 5.67 13.49
CA ARG A 749 -29.29 5.84 14.35
C ARG A 749 -29.01 7.30 14.69
N VAL A 750 -28.31 7.51 15.79
CA VAL A 750 -27.69 8.78 16.18
C VAL A 750 -26.18 8.63 16.01
N VAL A 751 -25.57 9.54 15.26
CA VAL A 751 -24.13 9.60 15.03
C VAL A 751 -23.58 10.99 15.40
N PRO A 752 -22.32 11.10 15.85
CA PRO A 752 -21.64 12.37 16.05
C PRO A 752 -21.61 13.19 14.77
N TRP A 753 -21.69 14.51 14.90
CA TRP A 753 -21.46 15.41 13.79
C TRP A 753 -20.78 16.69 14.21
N HIS A 754 -19.75 17.04 13.44
CA HIS A 754 -19.03 18.30 13.53
C HIS A 754 -18.47 18.64 12.16
N ARG A 755 -18.66 19.88 11.69
CA ARG A 755 -18.31 20.29 10.31
C ARG A 755 -16.85 20.01 9.95
N SER A 756 -15.94 20.23 10.89
CA SER A 756 -14.49 20.12 10.68
C SER A 756 -13.90 18.80 11.17
N ALA A 757 -14.71 17.83 11.60
CA ALA A 757 -14.27 16.50 12.04
C ALA A 757 -14.67 15.40 11.04
N ARG A 758 -13.95 14.28 11.05
CA ARG A 758 -14.17 13.08 10.23
C ARG A 758 -14.74 11.97 11.09
N VAL A 759 -16.04 11.71 10.95
CA VAL A 759 -16.74 10.63 11.67
C VAL A 759 -16.84 9.42 10.72
N PRO A 760 -16.49 8.19 11.16
CA PRO A 760 -16.20 7.78 12.54
C PRO A 760 -14.73 7.84 12.96
N LEU A 761 -13.80 8.26 12.09
CA LEU A 761 -12.35 8.26 12.35
C LEU A 761 -11.93 9.02 13.63
N GLU A 762 -12.67 10.08 13.98
CA GLU A 762 -12.39 10.96 15.12
C GLU A 762 -13.39 10.78 16.26
N ALA A 763 -14.59 10.27 15.99
CA ALA A 763 -15.63 10.03 16.99
C ALA A 763 -16.37 8.72 16.68
N ASN A 764 -16.15 7.70 17.51
CA ASN A 764 -16.69 6.35 17.30
C ASN A 764 -18.06 6.10 17.94
N HIS A 765 -18.59 7.09 18.65
CA HIS A 765 -19.92 7.02 19.25
C HIS A 765 -20.98 6.70 18.18
N ILE A 766 -21.89 5.79 18.50
CA ILE A 766 -23.04 5.46 17.65
C ILE A 766 -24.14 4.83 18.51
N LEU A 767 -25.38 5.25 18.29
CA LEU A 767 -26.57 4.69 18.94
C LEU A 767 -27.56 4.24 17.87
N TRP A 768 -27.86 2.95 17.82
CA TRP A 768 -28.91 2.40 16.96
C TRP A 768 -30.25 2.38 17.69
N HIS A 769 -31.33 2.55 16.95
CA HIS A 769 -32.67 2.21 17.41
C HIS A 769 -32.77 0.69 17.58
N GLU A 770 -33.28 0.24 18.73
CA GLU A 770 -33.40 -1.18 19.09
C GLU A 770 -34.68 -1.84 18.54
#